data_AF-C0XI36-F1
#
_entry.id   AF-C0XI36-F1
#
_cell.length_a   1.000
_cell.length_b   1.000
_cell.length_c   1.000
_cell.angle_alpha   90.00
_cell.angle_beta   90.00
_cell.angle_gamma   90.00
#
_symmetry.space_group_name_H-M   'P 1'
#
loop_
_entity.id
_entity.type
_entity.pdbx_description
1 polymer ?
#
loop_
_entity_poly.entity_id
_entity_poly.type
_entity_poly.pdbx_seq_one_letter_code
_entity_poly.pdbx_strand_id
1 'polypeptide(L)'
;MDITAAQNTPEGYSIAQSGSFRFNTTCKVREKPLMSDTGRTSYSDGQSVTYSGKEKRDGHFWLSFMGKGGVTFFVPYANLSTGIYFGTDSNAVDPIKIEDDQPTPMIGVDTGVPKLSGVIPESTLADYDFPMSGWVTMSEDGAQVRSKPTFFDNLTDERFPKDHTHKIRYVGKTAGSDRMWVKLGPSRYLPIGKLSTLGNVIKMSKGGRFEKAGYVTDQNSAQPWEQIWPYTKTIGGNKTDKEWHVIGDVGSPNTASWETIDQPIKKEIPSTDFQPSSAELKALKTFNKQVTKNAPFDAVYIAYIADTHIDSYQTPASAEVLHSMMLMSDYAKKYGVDLMIHGGDLNDGAKPHDLSKIDIQLGVDAMKLGQRPYIILQGNHDDNSGYVRDQAGYQLDQLMTNEEAWCLRAGALNRPDNGNNAVYGTYNIPNSQVTIIVLDGFDQPDIETRRTTLGDGNVHFDSFRHGYSRYSDQQLNWLKNEALPHVPEGNKVLFLNHIALGGIKTWQNTWSKENQLSIDEYARNLFENNVVTNRPGFIENQQVLKDIINYQNATHNVIGYISGHTHQDNQALYHGIQFVTTTCAIADRGDGSEKNFNPENSARNLTDLTGNAWSIFRISAHSGEVVQFRFGWKNDRYFLPGWHF
;
A
#
# COMPACT_ATOMS: atom_id res chain seq x y z
N MET A 1 -30.84 -10.91 -13.22
CA MET A 1 -30.23 -11.76 -14.26
C MET A 1 -29.24 -10.94 -15.07
N ASP A 2 -28.04 -11.45 -15.29
CA ASP A 2 -27.12 -10.92 -16.31
C ASP A 2 -27.52 -11.51 -17.67
N ILE A 3 -28.33 -10.77 -18.44
CA ILE A 3 -28.90 -11.24 -19.70
C ILE A 3 -27.82 -11.51 -20.76
N THR A 4 -26.74 -10.74 -20.76
CA THR A 4 -25.64 -10.88 -21.73
C THR A 4 -24.85 -12.16 -21.44
N ALA A 5 -24.48 -12.38 -20.19
CA ALA A 5 -23.78 -13.61 -19.81
C ALA A 5 -24.66 -14.86 -19.97
N ALA A 6 -25.96 -14.74 -19.68
CA ALA A 6 -26.93 -15.82 -19.89
C ALA A 6 -27.08 -16.19 -21.39
N GLN A 7 -27.10 -15.19 -22.27
CA GLN A 7 -27.16 -15.41 -23.72
C GLN A 7 -25.88 -16.07 -24.26
N ASN A 8 -24.71 -15.68 -23.73
CA ASN A 8 -23.41 -16.24 -24.14
C ASN A 8 -23.12 -17.64 -23.55
N THR A 9 -23.90 -18.09 -22.56
CA THR A 9 -23.75 -19.42 -21.99
C THR A 9 -24.14 -20.51 -23.01
N PRO A 10 -23.32 -21.57 -23.21
CA PRO A 10 -23.66 -22.67 -24.13
C PRO A 10 -24.99 -23.35 -23.78
N GLU A 11 -25.76 -23.70 -24.82
CA GLU A 11 -26.98 -24.50 -24.66
C GLU A 11 -26.64 -25.86 -24.01
N GLY A 12 -27.43 -26.24 -22.99
CA GLY A 12 -27.22 -27.47 -22.23
C GLY A 12 -26.23 -27.35 -21.07
N TYR A 13 -25.66 -26.17 -20.80
CA TYR A 13 -24.83 -25.95 -19.62
C TYR A 13 -25.68 -26.10 -18.35
N SER A 14 -25.22 -26.93 -17.42
CA SER A 14 -25.92 -27.25 -16.19
C SER A 14 -25.01 -27.19 -14.97
N ILE A 15 -25.61 -26.90 -13.82
CA ILE A 15 -24.96 -26.90 -12.51
C ILE A 15 -25.73 -27.81 -11.57
N ALA A 16 -25.00 -28.57 -10.75
CA ALA A 16 -25.57 -29.37 -9.68
C ALA A 16 -25.86 -28.46 -8.49
N GLN A 17 -27.13 -28.17 -8.26
CA GLN A 17 -27.55 -27.22 -7.24
C GLN A 17 -28.94 -27.57 -6.73
N SER A 18 -29.08 -27.59 -5.42
CA SER A 18 -30.35 -27.93 -4.78
C SER A 18 -30.97 -26.72 -4.09
N GLY A 19 -32.30 -26.67 -4.10
CA GLY A 19 -33.08 -25.61 -3.49
C GLY A 19 -34.58 -25.83 -3.67
N SER A 20 -35.37 -24.89 -3.19
CA SER A 20 -36.80 -24.76 -3.47
C SER A 20 -37.07 -23.48 -4.27
N PHE A 21 -37.93 -23.59 -5.27
CA PHE A 21 -38.39 -22.47 -6.09
C PHE A 21 -39.90 -22.31 -5.95
N ARG A 22 -40.36 -21.10 -5.63
CA ARG A 22 -41.78 -20.75 -5.53
C ARG A 22 -42.21 -19.93 -6.74
N PHE A 23 -43.15 -20.47 -7.52
CA PHE A 23 -43.63 -19.85 -8.76
C PHE A 23 -44.55 -18.68 -8.49
N ASN A 24 -44.46 -17.63 -9.31
CA ASN A 24 -45.38 -16.48 -9.35
C ASN A 24 -46.24 -16.43 -10.63
N THR A 25 -46.11 -17.45 -11.47
CA THR A 25 -46.84 -17.62 -12.73
C THR A 25 -46.96 -19.11 -13.06
N THR A 26 -47.84 -19.47 -13.97
CA THR A 26 -48.02 -20.88 -14.35
C THR A 26 -46.89 -21.35 -15.27
N CYS A 27 -46.16 -22.39 -14.85
CA CYS A 27 -45.06 -22.99 -15.59
C CYS A 27 -45.29 -24.50 -15.80
N LYS A 28 -45.17 -24.96 -17.05
CA LYS A 28 -45.31 -26.39 -17.38
C LYS A 28 -44.05 -27.18 -17.01
N VAL A 29 -44.27 -28.37 -16.44
CA VAL A 29 -43.23 -29.39 -16.19
C VAL A 29 -43.07 -30.26 -17.43
N ARG A 30 -41.84 -30.53 -17.83
CA ARG A 30 -41.44 -31.13 -19.11
C ARG A 30 -40.41 -32.23 -18.91
N GLU A 31 -40.34 -33.17 -19.85
CA GLU A 31 -39.30 -34.22 -19.83
C GLU A 31 -37.98 -33.75 -20.43
N LYS A 32 -38.05 -32.75 -21.31
CA LYS A 32 -36.88 -32.07 -21.88
C LYS A 32 -36.96 -30.58 -21.55
N PRO A 33 -35.83 -29.90 -21.32
CA PRO A 33 -35.80 -28.45 -21.10
C PRO A 33 -35.95 -27.70 -22.43
N LEU A 34 -37.10 -27.89 -23.08
CA LEU A 34 -37.50 -27.29 -24.36
C LEU A 34 -38.93 -26.77 -24.22
N MET A 35 -39.17 -25.52 -24.57
CA MET A 35 -40.50 -24.90 -24.53
C MET A 35 -41.48 -25.54 -25.53
N SER A 36 -40.97 -26.20 -26.58
CA SER A 36 -41.73 -26.96 -27.58
C SER A 36 -42.21 -28.33 -27.11
N ASP A 37 -41.71 -28.86 -25.98
CA ASP A 37 -42.26 -30.08 -25.35
C ASP A 37 -43.75 -29.85 -25.03
N THR A 38 -44.59 -30.88 -25.03
CA THR A 38 -46.03 -30.70 -24.75
C THR A 38 -46.30 -30.39 -23.27
N GLY A 39 -45.39 -30.80 -22.38
CA GLY A 39 -45.50 -30.71 -20.93
C GLY A 39 -46.48 -31.75 -20.35
N ARG A 40 -46.20 -32.24 -19.15
CA ARG A 40 -47.02 -33.26 -18.48
C ARG A 40 -48.00 -32.71 -17.44
N THR A 41 -47.55 -31.69 -16.71
CA THR A 41 -48.30 -31.03 -15.64
C THR A 41 -47.82 -29.59 -15.53
N SER A 42 -48.38 -28.80 -14.61
CA SER A 42 -47.95 -27.42 -14.37
C SER A 42 -47.82 -27.13 -12.87
N TYR A 43 -46.89 -26.24 -12.54
CA TYR A 43 -46.94 -25.48 -11.30
C TYR A 43 -47.70 -24.18 -11.56
N SER A 44 -48.61 -23.83 -10.67
CA SER A 44 -49.35 -22.57 -10.66
C SER A 44 -48.72 -21.58 -9.68
N ASP A 45 -49.15 -20.32 -9.74
CA ASP A 45 -48.77 -19.28 -8.78
C ASP A 45 -48.91 -19.76 -7.32
N GLY A 46 -47.90 -19.47 -6.52
CA GLY A 46 -47.79 -19.84 -5.11
C GLY A 46 -47.27 -21.25 -4.84
N GLN A 47 -47.27 -22.15 -5.82
CA GLN A 47 -46.74 -23.52 -5.66
C GLN A 47 -45.22 -23.54 -5.67
N SER A 48 -44.63 -24.61 -5.15
CA SER A 48 -43.17 -24.74 -5.07
C SER A 48 -42.67 -26.10 -5.56
N VAL A 49 -41.44 -26.11 -6.07
CA VAL A 49 -40.70 -27.31 -6.47
C VAL A 49 -39.35 -27.36 -5.77
N THR A 50 -39.01 -28.53 -5.24
CA THR A 50 -37.64 -28.82 -4.81
C THR A 50 -36.86 -29.36 -5.99
N TYR A 51 -35.70 -28.78 -6.27
CA TYR A 51 -34.85 -29.14 -7.40
C TYR A 51 -33.45 -29.56 -6.93
N SER A 52 -32.72 -30.20 -7.83
CA SER A 52 -31.35 -30.71 -7.61
C SER A 52 -30.36 -30.32 -8.71
N GLY A 53 -30.80 -29.54 -9.69
CA GLY A 53 -29.92 -28.93 -10.67
C GLY A 53 -30.60 -27.79 -11.41
N LYS A 54 -29.78 -27.02 -12.13
CA LYS A 54 -30.23 -25.94 -13.01
C LYS A 54 -29.56 -26.05 -14.36
N GLU A 55 -30.23 -25.62 -15.41
CA GLU A 55 -29.74 -25.72 -16.78
C GLU A 55 -30.15 -24.51 -17.64
N LYS A 56 -29.25 -24.07 -18.52
CA LYS A 56 -29.57 -23.12 -19.60
C LYS A 56 -29.93 -23.88 -20.87
N ARG A 57 -31.17 -23.74 -21.34
CA ARG A 57 -31.60 -24.29 -22.64
C ARG A 57 -32.78 -23.54 -23.24
N ASP A 58 -32.86 -23.48 -24.56
CA ASP A 58 -34.03 -23.00 -25.32
C ASP A 58 -34.51 -21.60 -24.89
N GLY A 59 -33.55 -20.69 -24.70
CA GLY A 59 -33.81 -19.31 -24.28
C GLY A 59 -34.37 -19.15 -22.85
N HIS A 60 -34.25 -20.18 -22.02
CA HIS A 60 -34.74 -20.19 -20.63
C HIS A 60 -33.69 -20.77 -19.67
N PHE A 61 -33.86 -20.45 -18.39
CA PHE A 61 -33.28 -21.25 -17.32
C PHE A 61 -34.29 -22.24 -16.77
N TRP A 62 -33.81 -23.44 -16.48
CA TRP A 62 -34.61 -24.59 -16.08
C TRP A 62 -34.15 -25.12 -14.73
N LEU A 63 -35.11 -25.53 -13.90
CA LEU A 63 -34.87 -26.33 -12.71
C LEU A 63 -35.04 -27.80 -13.09
N SER A 64 -34.07 -28.65 -12.72
CA SER A 64 -34.16 -30.10 -12.87
C SER A 64 -34.45 -30.77 -11.53
N PHE A 65 -35.40 -31.69 -11.51
CA PHE A 65 -35.78 -32.43 -10.30
C PHE A 65 -36.23 -33.86 -10.64
N MET A 66 -36.09 -34.78 -9.70
CA MET A 66 -36.48 -36.17 -9.89
C MET A 66 -37.94 -36.38 -9.52
N GLY A 67 -38.74 -36.87 -10.47
CA GLY A 67 -40.14 -37.24 -10.26
C GLY A 67 -40.31 -38.68 -9.76
N LYS A 68 -41.57 -39.07 -9.48
CA LYS A 68 -41.92 -40.45 -9.11
C LYS A 68 -41.53 -41.41 -10.24
N GLY A 69 -40.74 -42.45 -9.91
CA GLY A 69 -40.25 -43.44 -10.87
C GLY A 69 -38.82 -43.18 -11.41
N GLY A 70 -38.08 -42.23 -10.84
CA GLY A 70 -36.66 -42.00 -11.18
C GLY A 70 -36.42 -41.18 -12.45
N VAL A 71 -37.49 -40.66 -13.07
CA VAL A 71 -37.41 -39.80 -14.26
C VAL A 71 -37.07 -38.37 -13.84
N THR A 72 -36.13 -37.73 -14.55
CA THR A 72 -35.80 -36.31 -14.34
C THR A 72 -36.75 -35.44 -15.15
N PHE A 73 -37.31 -34.42 -14.50
CA PHE A 73 -38.19 -33.43 -15.11
C PHE A 73 -37.59 -32.04 -15.01
N PHE A 74 -38.03 -31.17 -15.91
CA PHE A 74 -37.57 -29.79 -16.03
C PHE A 74 -38.75 -28.84 -15.96
N VAL A 75 -38.58 -27.69 -15.31
CA VAL A 75 -39.56 -26.60 -15.29
C VAL A 75 -38.82 -25.27 -15.47
N PRO A 76 -39.28 -24.37 -16.36
CA PRO A 76 -38.56 -23.12 -16.59
C PRO A 76 -38.80 -22.20 -15.40
N TYR A 77 -37.78 -21.43 -15.02
CA TYR A 77 -37.88 -20.46 -13.93
C TYR A 77 -37.46 -19.05 -14.34
N ALA A 78 -36.95 -18.87 -15.56
CA ALA A 78 -36.65 -17.56 -16.12
C ALA A 78 -36.65 -17.55 -17.66
N ASN A 79 -36.97 -16.41 -18.27
CA ASN A 79 -36.89 -16.16 -19.71
C ASN A 79 -35.71 -15.24 -20.04
N LEU A 80 -34.81 -15.70 -20.92
CA LEU A 80 -33.56 -14.99 -21.23
C LEU A 80 -33.74 -13.87 -22.25
N SER A 81 -34.84 -13.88 -23.01
CA SER A 81 -35.16 -12.80 -23.95
C SER A 81 -35.76 -11.58 -23.25
N THR A 82 -36.50 -11.79 -22.16
CA THR A 82 -37.12 -10.70 -21.38
C THR A 82 -36.40 -10.39 -20.07
N GLY A 83 -35.51 -11.27 -19.61
CA GLY A 83 -34.81 -11.13 -18.33
C GLY A 83 -35.70 -11.35 -17.10
N ILE A 84 -36.90 -11.92 -17.29
CA ILE A 84 -37.92 -12.07 -16.23
C ILE A 84 -37.78 -13.44 -15.57
N TYR A 85 -37.78 -13.47 -14.23
CA TYR A 85 -37.94 -14.70 -13.44
C TYR A 85 -39.42 -15.02 -13.20
N PHE A 86 -39.74 -16.31 -13.14
CA PHE A 86 -41.09 -16.85 -12.95
C PHE A 86 -41.40 -17.17 -11.47
N GLY A 87 -40.69 -16.53 -10.54
CA GLY A 87 -40.82 -16.81 -9.12
C GLY A 87 -39.61 -16.40 -8.30
N THR A 88 -39.50 -16.96 -7.11
CA THR A 88 -38.41 -16.70 -6.16
C THR A 88 -37.71 -17.99 -5.79
N ASP A 89 -36.38 -17.94 -5.79
CA ASP A 89 -35.52 -19.08 -5.50
C ASP A 89 -34.85 -18.93 -4.14
N SER A 90 -34.85 -20.00 -3.35
CA SER A 90 -34.03 -20.10 -2.13
C SER A 90 -32.52 -20.10 -2.39
N ASN A 91 -32.10 -20.40 -3.63
CA ASN A 91 -30.71 -20.37 -4.05
C ASN A 91 -30.55 -19.66 -5.41
N ALA A 92 -30.24 -18.36 -5.39
CA ALA A 92 -30.36 -17.48 -6.56
C ALA A 92 -29.22 -17.55 -7.59
N VAL A 93 -28.36 -18.58 -7.54
CA VAL A 93 -27.29 -18.77 -8.55
C VAL A 93 -27.90 -19.32 -9.84
N ASP A 94 -27.58 -18.70 -10.98
CA ASP A 94 -28.03 -19.13 -12.30
C ASP A 94 -26.98 -19.99 -13.01
N PRO A 95 -27.38 -20.91 -13.91
CA PRO A 95 -26.48 -21.74 -14.71
C PRO A 95 -25.87 -20.91 -15.84
N ILE A 96 -25.03 -19.93 -15.49
CA ILE A 96 -24.29 -19.09 -16.42
C ILE A 96 -22.86 -19.63 -16.50
N LYS A 97 -22.42 -20.00 -17.70
CA LYS A 97 -21.01 -20.28 -17.96
C LYS A 97 -20.34 -18.93 -18.15
N ILE A 98 -19.49 -18.56 -17.20
CA ILE A 98 -18.55 -17.46 -17.43
C ILE A 98 -17.69 -17.92 -18.60
N GLU A 99 -17.66 -17.15 -19.70
CA GLU A 99 -16.67 -17.38 -20.76
C GLU A 99 -15.30 -17.52 -20.07
N ASP A 100 -14.72 -18.71 -20.14
CA ASP A 100 -13.27 -18.84 -20.07
C ASP A 100 -12.77 -17.86 -21.12
N ASP A 101 -12.11 -16.79 -20.66
CA ASP A 101 -11.22 -16.04 -21.54
C ASP A 101 -10.37 -17.12 -22.19
N GLN A 102 -10.53 -17.32 -23.51
CA GLN A 102 -9.42 -17.86 -24.26
C GLN A 102 -8.23 -17.01 -23.82
N PRO A 103 -7.18 -17.60 -23.20
CA PRO A 103 -6.10 -16.80 -22.68
C PRO A 103 -5.62 -15.93 -23.83
N THR A 104 -5.82 -14.62 -23.69
CA THR A 104 -4.97 -13.69 -24.41
C THR A 104 -3.56 -14.14 -24.10
N PRO A 105 -2.67 -14.29 -25.11
CA PRO A 105 -1.30 -14.68 -24.83
C PRO A 105 -0.79 -13.81 -23.69
N MET A 106 -0.48 -14.43 -22.55
CA MET A 106 -0.02 -13.69 -21.39
C MET A 106 1.24 -12.95 -21.82
N ILE A 107 1.20 -11.63 -21.68
CA ILE A 107 2.35 -10.77 -21.92
C ILE A 107 3.32 -10.84 -20.73
N GLY A 108 4.57 -10.46 -20.95
CA GLY A 108 5.62 -10.54 -19.96
C GLY A 108 6.12 -11.95 -19.66
N VAL A 109 7.27 -12.01 -18.98
CA VAL A 109 7.87 -13.26 -18.52
C VAL A 109 7.06 -13.80 -17.35
N ASP A 110 6.67 -15.07 -17.41
CA ASP A 110 6.12 -15.79 -16.25
C ASP A 110 7.29 -16.34 -15.41
N THR A 111 7.35 -15.96 -14.14
CA THR A 111 8.39 -16.43 -13.21
C THR A 111 8.04 -17.72 -12.47
N GLY A 112 6.86 -18.28 -12.74
CA GLY A 112 6.34 -19.49 -12.12
C GLY A 112 5.81 -19.27 -10.69
N VAL A 113 5.39 -20.38 -10.07
CA VAL A 113 4.86 -20.36 -8.70
C VAL A 113 5.97 -19.99 -7.70
N PRO A 114 5.80 -18.91 -6.93
CA PRO A 114 6.85 -18.41 -6.04
C PRO A 114 6.97 -19.25 -4.76
N LYS A 115 8.16 -19.21 -4.16
CA LYS A 115 8.35 -19.58 -2.75
C LYS A 115 8.10 -18.35 -1.87
N LEU A 116 7.08 -18.45 -1.03
CA LEU A 116 6.76 -17.43 -0.02
C LEU A 116 7.60 -17.62 1.24
N SER A 117 7.79 -16.56 2.02
CA SER A 117 8.56 -16.55 3.26
C SER A 117 7.90 -17.37 4.38
N GLY A 118 6.55 -17.43 4.38
CA GLY A 118 5.77 -18.11 5.41
C GLY A 118 5.71 -17.37 6.75
N VAL A 119 6.09 -16.09 6.79
CA VAL A 119 6.03 -15.29 8.03
C VAL A 119 4.59 -14.96 8.40
N ILE A 120 4.37 -14.81 9.71
CA ILE A 120 3.06 -14.52 10.29
C ILE A 120 3.27 -13.41 11.32
N PRO A 121 2.57 -12.27 11.24
CA PRO A 121 2.61 -11.24 12.27
C PRO A 121 2.12 -11.79 13.62
N GLU A 122 2.70 -11.29 14.71
CA GLU A 122 2.19 -11.54 16.05
C GLU A 122 0.70 -11.21 16.14
N SER A 123 -0.08 -12.09 16.77
CA SER A 123 -1.53 -11.89 16.91
C SER A 123 -1.85 -10.63 17.74
N THR A 124 -1.01 -10.29 18.71
CA THR A 124 -1.11 -9.12 19.58
C THR A 124 0.27 -8.63 20.00
N LEU A 125 0.38 -7.33 20.33
CA LEU A 125 1.59 -6.71 20.89
C LEU A 125 1.43 -6.34 22.39
N ALA A 126 0.42 -6.88 23.07
CA ALA A 126 0.09 -6.51 24.46
C ALA A 126 1.26 -6.74 25.43
N ASP A 127 1.98 -7.86 25.28
CA ASP A 127 3.14 -8.23 26.12
C ASP A 127 4.47 -8.09 25.37
N TYR A 128 4.47 -7.42 24.22
CA TYR A 128 5.67 -7.24 23.41
C TYR A 128 6.67 -6.32 24.12
N ASP A 129 7.93 -6.75 24.19
CA ASP A 129 9.03 -5.97 24.73
C ASP A 129 9.62 -5.11 23.61
N PHE A 130 9.22 -3.83 23.55
CA PHE A 130 9.72 -2.88 22.56
C PHE A 130 11.19 -2.52 22.83
N PRO A 131 12.14 -2.91 21.95
CA PRO A 131 13.55 -2.58 22.12
C PRO A 131 13.77 -1.09 21.87
N MET A 132 14.13 -0.36 22.92
CA MET A 132 14.47 1.05 22.83
C MET A 132 15.29 1.51 24.02
N SER A 133 16.12 2.52 23.78
CA SER A 133 16.87 3.17 24.84
C SER A 133 16.37 4.60 25.08
N GLY A 134 16.62 5.10 26.28
CA GLY A 134 16.32 6.47 26.64
C GLY A 134 16.34 6.69 28.14
N TRP A 135 15.74 7.78 28.57
CA TRP A 135 15.51 8.07 29.98
C TRP A 135 14.14 8.68 30.21
N VAL A 136 13.61 8.47 31.41
CA VAL A 136 12.43 9.17 31.92
C VAL A 136 12.78 9.95 33.18
N THR A 137 12.04 11.02 33.45
CA THR A 137 12.01 11.70 34.76
C THR A 137 10.61 11.60 35.34
N MET A 138 10.52 11.43 36.66
CA MET A 138 9.26 11.34 37.41
C MET A 138 8.65 12.74 37.61
N SER A 139 8.17 13.36 36.52
CA SER A 139 7.86 14.79 36.50
C SER A 139 6.61 15.18 37.29
N GLU A 140 5.59 14.31 37.37
CA GLU A 140 4.31 14.66 38.01
C GLU A 140 4.04 13.86 39.28
N ASP A 141 4.46 12.60 39.34
CA ASP A 141 4.34 11.69 40.49
C ASP A 141 5.53 10.72 40.56
N GLY A 142 5.75 10.09 41.71
CA GLY A 142 6.75 9.03 41.91
C GLY A 142 6.20 7.63 41.59
N ALA A 143 7.09 6.64 41.43
CA ALA A 143 6.71 5.25 41.19
C ALA A 143 7.68 4.26 41.84
N GLN A 144 7.17 3.05 42.08
CA GLN A 144 7.94 1.94 42.64
C GLN A 144 8.23 0.90 41.57
N VAL A 145 9.45 0.39 41.55
CA VAL A 145 9.89 -0.65 40.62
C VAL A 145 9.28 -1.99 41.00
N ARG A 146 8.96 -2.80 39.99
CA ARG A 146 8.33 -4.10 40.11
C ARG A 146 9.08 -5.18 39.34
N SER A 147 8.91 -6.43 39.76
CA SER A 147 9.51 -7.59 39.09
C SER A 147 8.83 -7.98 37.78
N LYS A 148 7.58 -7.56 37.59
CA LYS A 148 6.76 -7.77 36.39
C LYS A 148 5.97 -6.50 36.03
N PRO A 149 5.55 -6.33 34.77
CA PRO A 149 4.74 -5.20 34.32
C PRO A 149 3.27 -5.33 34.75
N THR A 150 3.02 -5.54 36.04
CA THR A 150 1.69 -5.66 36.63
C THR A 150 1.64 -5.12 38.05
N PHE A 151 0.50 -4.60 38.47
CA PHE A 151 0.28 -4.16 39.84
C PHE A 151 -0.04 -5.31 40.81
N PHE A 152 -0.29 -6.51 40.29
CA PHE A 152 -0.60 -7.70 41.08
C PHE A 152 0.65 -8.44 41.61
N ASP A 153 1.85 -8.01 41.21
CA ASP A 153 3.11 -8.61 41.65
C ASP A 153 3.73 -7.85 42.84
N ASN A 154 4.69 -8.49 43.50
CA ASN A 154 5.42 -7.94 44.64
C ASN A 154 6.14 -6.63 44.27
N LEU A 155 6.13 -5.68 45.21
CA LEU A 155 6.92 -4.46 45.12
C LEU A 155 8.39 -4.78 45.39
N THR A 156 9.30 -4.14 44.65
CA THR A 156 10.72 -4.12 45.02
C THR A 156 10.97 -2.98 46.02
N ASP A 157 12.11 -2.98 46.71
CA ASP A 157 12.49 -1.87 47.61
C ASP A 157 12.91 -0.59 46.87
N GLU A 158 13.03 -0.65 45.53
CA GLU A 158 13.46 0.48 44.70
C GLU A 158 12.27 1.39 44.35
N ARG A 159 12.36 2.66 44.75
CA ARG A 159 11.35 3.69 44.47
C ARG A 159 11.99 4.97 43.97
N PHE A 160 11.39 5.57 42.94
CA PHE A 160 11.76 6.88 42.44
C PHE A 160 10.70 7.90 42.88
N PRO A 161 11.06 8.91 43.69
CA PRO A 161 10.15 9.99 44.05
C PRO A 161 9.87 10.90 42.85
N LYS A 162 8.89 11.80 42.99
CA LYS A 162 8.66 12.88 42.03
C LYS A 162 9.92 13.74 41.93
N ASP A 163 10.55 13.74 40.78
CA ASP A 163 11.76 14.50 40.45
C ASP A 163 11.83 14.71 38.93
N HIS A 164 11.84 15.98 38.52
CA HIS A 164 11.90 16.40 37.12
C HIS A 164 13.33 16.49 36.57
N THR A 165 14.34 16.22 37.40
CA THR A 165 15.77 16.34 37.08
C THR A 165 16.46 14.98 37.04
N HIS A 166 16.03 14.02 37.85
CA HIS A 166 16.64 12.70 37.94
C HIS A 166 16.27 11.82 36.74
N LYS A 167 17.25 11.61 35.84
CA LYS A 167 17.10 10.79 34.63
C LYS A 167 17.27 9.31 34.94
N ILE A 168 16.19 8.55 34.82
CA ILE A 168 16.13 7.11 34.99
C ILE A 168 16.27 6.45 33.61
N ARG A 169 17.36 5.74 33.35
CA ARG A 169 17.59 5.09 32.06
C ARG A 169 16.81 3.80 31.90
N TYR A 170 16.33 3.53 30.70
CA TYR A 170 15.64 2.29 30.33
C TYR A 170 16.25 1.66 29.07
N VAL A 171 15.96 0.38 28.88
CA VAL A 171 16.41 -0.46 27.75
C VAL A 171 15.25 -1.09 26.97
N GLY A 172 14.01 -0.73 27.31
CA GLY A 172 12.84 -1.09 26.52
C GLY A 172 11.57 -0.60 27.17
N LYS A 173 10.45 -0.86 26.51
CA LYS A 173 9.10 -0.59 27.03
C LYS A 173 8.18 -1.78 26.80
N THR A 174 7.19 -1.94 27.65
CA THR A 174 6.15 -2.97 27.51
C THR A 174 4.85 -2.48 28.12
N ALA A 175 3.74 -3.12 27.77
CA ALA A 175 2.43 -2.84 28.34
C ALA A 175 2.04 -3.95 29.30
N GLY A 176 1.18 -3.62 30.26
CA GLY A 176 0.64 -4.61 31.16
C GLY A 176 -0.33 -4.02 32.16
N SER A 177 -1.45 -4.71 32.38
CA SER A 177 -2.51 -4.27 33.30
C SER A 177 -2.98 -2.82 33.03
N ASP A 178 -3.31 -2.49 31.78
CA ASP A 178 -3.71 -1.14 31.29
C ASP A 178 -2.64 -0.04 31.30
N ARG A 179 -1.39 -0.39 31.60
CA ARG A 179 -0.31 0.59 31.83
C ARG A 179 0.86 0.43 30.88
N MET A 180 1.57 1.54 30.73
CA MET A 180 2.86 1.63 30.08
C MET A 180 3.96 1.45 31.13
N TRP A 181 4.99 0.69 30.78
CA TRP A 181 6.12 0.39 31.64
C TRP A 181 7.42 0.62 30.89
N VAL A 182 8.41 1.19 31.57
CA VAL A 182 9.80 1.14 31.12
C VAL A 182 10.51 -0.04 31.76
N LYS A 183 11.35 -0.72 30.99
CA LYS A 183 12.20 -1.82 31.43
C LYS A 183 13.57 -1.26 31.81
N LEU A 184 13.91 -1.30 33.08
CA LEU A 184 15.20 -0.83 33.61
C LEU A 184 16.30 -1.89 33.52
N GLY A 185 15.91 -3.15 33.36
CA GLY A 185 16.78 -4.31 33.28
C GLY A 185 15.96 -5.61 33.39
N PRO A 186 16.63 -6.78 33.51
CA PRO A 186 15.95 -8.05 33.73
C PRO A 186 15.06 -7.98 34.97
N SER A 187 13.77 -8.30 34.82
CA SER A 187 12.79 -8.29 35.91
C SER A 187 12.74 -6.97 36.71
N ARG A 188 12.96 -5.82 36.06
CA ARG A 188 12.85 -4.49 36.69
C ARG A 188 12.03 -3.58 35.79
N TYR A 189 10.80 -3.32 36.21
CA TYR A 189 9.82 -2.53 35.47
C TYR A 189 9.33 -1.35 36.30
N LEU A 190 9.32 -0.17 35.72
CA LEU A 190 8.80 1.05 36.33
C LEU A 190 7.55 1.50 35.57
N PRO A 191 6.38 1.63 36.22
CA PRO A 191 5.20 2.15 35.55
C PRO A 191 5.39 3.64 35.26
N ILE A 192 4.90 4.10 34.11
CA ILE A 192 5.04 5.50 33.69
C ILE A 192 3.69 6.19 33.40
N GLY A 193 2.61 5.42 33.29
CA GLY A 193 1.28 5.94 32.97
C GLY A 193 0.28 4.85 32.63
N LYS A 194 -0.99 5.22 32.44
CA LYS A 194 -1.99 4.34 31.82
C LYS A 194 -1.96 4.51 30.31
N LEU A 195 -2.29 3.48 29.55
CA LEU A 195 -2.44 3.57 28.09
C LEU A 195 -3.51 4.61 27.69
N SER A 196 -4.55 4.80 28.51
CA SER A 196 -5.56 5.84 28.28
C SER A 196 -5.03 7.28 28.37
N THR A 197 -3.83 7.50 28.93
CA THR A 197 -3.21 8.83 28.97
C THR A 197 -2.64 9.26 27.63
N LEU A 198 -2.53 8.35 26.65
CA LEU A 198 -2.16 8.67 25.27
C LEU A 198 -3.13 9.67 24.63
N GLY A 199 -4.38 9.77 25.11
CA GLY A 199 -5.30 10.82 24.64
C GLY A 199 -4.94 12.25 25.07
N ASN A 200 -3.94 12.44 25.94
CA ASN A 200 -3.56 13.75 26.50
C ASN A 200 -2.04 13.88 26.67
N VAL A 201 -1.25 13.64 25.62
CA VAL A 201 0.20 13.79 25.64
C VAL A 201 0.65 15.25 25.41
N ILE A 202 1.88 15.57 25.77
CA ILE A 202 2.52 16.84 25.41
C ILE A 202 3.81 16.56 24.65
N LYS A 203 3.90 17.02 23.40
CA LYS A 203 5.07 16.79 22.52
C LYS A 203 5.83 18.08 22.23
N MET A 204 7.14 18.07 22.44
CA MET A 204 7.98 19.24 22.19
C MET A 204 8.55 19.25 20.76
N SER A 205 8.29 20.33 20.02
CA SER A 205 8.45 20.40 18.56
C SER A 205 9.88 20.62 18.01
N LYS A 206 10.85 21.14 18.78
CA LYS A 206 12.19 21.48 18.26
C LYS A 206 13.34 21.23 19.25
N GLY A 207 14.44 20.66 18.77
CA GLY A 207 15.78 20.65 19.41
C GLY A 207 15.93 19.90 20.74
N GLY A 208 14.92 19.11 21.14
CA GLY A 208 14.98 18.25 22.32
C GLY A 208 14.08 17.01 22.28
N ARG A 209 13.09 16.94 21.36
CA ARG A 209 12.24 15.74 21.07
C ARG A 209 11.82 14.92 22.30
N PHE A 210 11.34 15.59 23.33
CA PHE A 210 10.78 14.94 24.52
C PHE A 210 9.26 14.88 24.45
N GLU A 211 8.69 13.92 25.16
CA GLU A 211 7.25 13.78 25.36
C GLU A 211 6.90 13.72 26.84
N LYS A 212 5.76 14.30 27.23
CA LYS A 212 5.09 13.93 28.48
C LYS A 212 3.95 12.97 28.18
N ALA A 213 4.03 11.78 28.74
CA ALA A 213 3.01 10.74 28.65
C ALA A 213 2.83 10.12 30.03
N GLY A 214 1.59 9.92 30.46
CA GLY A 214 1.31 9.55 31.85
C GLY A 214 1.76 10.64 32.83
N TYR A 215 2.60 10.27 33.79
CA TYR A 215 3.13 11.20 34.81
C TYR A 215 4.65 11.42 34.68
N VAL A 216 5.24 11.03 33.55
CA VAL A 216 6.68 11.17 33.27
C VAL A 216 6.95 12.14 32.12
N THR A 217 8.16 12.66 32.11
CA THR A 217 8.78 13.24 30.90
C THR A 217 9.76 12.22 30.35
N ASP A 218 9.65 11.93 29.06
CA ASP A 218 10.38 10.89 28.35
C ASP A 218 11.33 11.51 27.33
N GLN A 219 12.51 10.91 27.19
CA GLN A 219 13.49 11.29 26.18
C GLN A 219 12.94 11.16 24.75
N ASN A 220 12.16 10.11 24.49
CA ASN A 220 11.71 9.79 23.14
C ASN A 220 10.47 10.62 22.79
N SER A 221 10.30 10.94 21.50
CA SER A 221 9.23 11.84 21.03
C SER A 221 7.86 11.17 20.88
N ALA A 222 7.79 9.87 21.06
CA ALA A 222 6.56 9.09 21.02
C ALA A 222 6.67 7.79 21.84
N GLN A 223 5.54 7.35 22.39
CA GLN A 223 5.36 6.01 22.91
C GLN A 223 5.06 5.01 21.77
N PRO A 224 5.47 3.72 21.90
CA PRO A 224 5.24 2.71 20.85
C PRO A 224 3.76 2.49 20.53
N TRP A 225 2.91 2.57 21.55
CA TRP A 225 1.48 2.35 21.41
C TRP A 225 0.79 3.43 20.61
N GLU A 226 1.36 4.62 20.44
CA GLU A 226 0.80 5.63 19.53
C GLU A 226 0.73 5.15 18.08
N GLN A 227 1.52 4.13 17.74
CA GLN A 227 1.51 3.47 16.46
C GLN A 227 0.73 2.15 16.48
N ILE A 228 -0.06 1.86 17.52
CA ILE A 228 -0.78 0.58 17.66
C ILE A 228 -2.27 0.86 17.83
N TRP A 229 -3.09 0.24 17.00
CA TRP A 229 -4.54 0.33 17.12
C TRP A 229 -5.07 -0.30 18.42
N PRO A 230 -6.09 0.28 19.08
CA PRO A 230 -6.82 1.51 18.73
C PRO A 230 -6.18 2.82 19.19
N TYR A 231 -5.01 2.79 19.83
CA TYR A 231 -4.38 3.98 20.39
C TYR A 231 -3.96 4.98 19.31
N THR A 232 -3.58 4.51 18.11
CA THR A 232 -3.34 5.38 16.95
C THR A 232 -4.51 6.34 16.68
N LYS A 233 -5.76 5.91 16.88
CA LYS A 233 -6.96 6.74 16.69
C LYS A 233 -7.20 7.72 17.84
N THR A 234 -6.83 7.32 19.06
CA THR A 234 -7.19 8.05 20.28
C THR A 234 -6.07 8.93 20.82
N ILE A 235 -4.87 8.88 20.24
CA ILE A 235 -3.75 9.78 20.54
C ILE A 235 -4.20 11.24 20.39
N GLY A 236 -3.87 12.06 21.39
CA GLY A 236 -4.31 13.45 21.46
C GLY A 236 -3.48 14.27 22.44
N GLY A 237 -3.62 15.59 22.40
CA GLY A 237 -2.97 16.50 23.34
C GLY A 237 -2.30 17.70 22.66
N ASN A 238 -1.26 18.27 23.28
CA ASN A 238 -0.69 19.55 22.86
C ASN A 238 0.74 19.41 22.31
N LYS A 239 1.03 20.14 21.24
CA LYS A 239 2.40 20.42 20.80
C LYS A 239 2.89 21.70 21.46
N THR A 240 4.12 21.68 21.95
CA THR A 240 4.74 22.86 22.57
C THR A 240 6.05 23.28 21.92
N ASP A 241 6.42 24.54 22.11
CA ASP A 241 7.78 25.02 21.90
C ASP A 241 8.71 24.59 23.06
N LYS A 242 9.97 25.05 23.04
CA LYS A 242 10.97 24.75 24.09
C LYS A 242 10.67 25.43 25.42
N GLU A 243 9.80 26.43 25.43
CA GLU A 243 9.37 27.20 26.60
C GLU A 243 8.03 26.67 27.17
N TRP A 244 7.54 25.55 26.62
CA TRP A 244 6.26 24.91 26.98
C TRP A 244 5.01 25.68 26.59
N HIS A 245 5.10 26.66 25.69
CA HIS A 245 3.92 27.30 25.12
C HIS A 245 3.25 26.37 24.11
N VAL A 246 1.92 26.27 24.17
CA VAL A 246 1.14 25.49 23.20
C VAL A 246 1.20 26.18 21.84
N ILE A 247 1.63 25.43 20.82
CA ILE A 247 1.78 25.90 19.43
C ILE A 247 0.91 25.10 18.45
N GLY A 248 0.13 24.15 18.95
CA GLY A 248 -0.80 23.35 18.15
C GLY A 248 -1.18 22.06 18.86
N ASP A 249 -1.93 21.22 18.16
CA ASP A 249 -2.44 19.95 18.69
C ASP A 249 -1.62 18.75 18.20
N VAL A 250 -1.55 17.72 19.04
CA VAL A 250 -1.19 16.36 18.65
C VAL A 250 -2.44 15.74 18.05
N GLY A 251 -2.52 15.69 16.73
CA GLY A 251 -3.55 14.94 16.04
C GLY A 251 -3.10 13.51 15.75
N SER A 252 -4.04 12.60 15.55
CA SER A 252 -3.81 11.29 14.93
C SER A 252 -3.47 11.52 13.44
N PRO A 253 -2.17 11.49 13.06
CA PRO A 253 -1.76 11.96 11.73
C PRO A 253 -2.09 10.94 10.64
N ASN A 254 -2.28 9.68 11.03
CA ASN A 254 -2.46 8.54 10.15
C ASN A 254 -3.78 7.86 10.50
N THR A 255 -4.90 8.58 10.49
CA THR A 255 -6.24 7.96 10.52
C THR A 255 -7.26 8.79 9.76
N ALA A 256 -8.21 8.10 9.14
CA ALA A 256 -9.38 8.69 8.47
C ALA A 256 -10.62 8.71 9.39
N SER A 257 -11.68 9.44 9.05
CA SER A 257 -12.85 9.54 9.92
C SER A 257 -13.67 8.24 9.97
N TRP A 258 -13.68 7.46 8.88
CA TRP A 258 -14.35 6.18 8.77
C TRP A 258 -13.72 5.05 9.58
N GLU A 259 -12.48 5.20 10.04
CA GLU A 259 -11.83 4.23 10.93
C GLU A 259 -12.36 4.38 12.35
N THR A 260 -13.22 3.45 12.77
CA THR A 260 -13.87 3.50 14.10
C THR A 260 -13.12 2.61 15.09
N ILE A 261 -12.98 3.05 16.35
CA ILE A 261 -12.15 2.39 17.37
C ILE A 261 -12.44 0.88 17.57
N ASP A 262 -13.68 0.46 17.29
CA ASP A 262 -14.14 -0.93 17.43
C ASP A 262 -13.84 -1.79 16.19
N GLN A 263 -13.32 -1.19 15.11
CA GLN A 263 -12.93 -1.91 13.91
C GLN A 263 -11.69 -2.77 14.20
N PRO A 264 -11.75 -4.09 13.99
CA PRO A 264 -10.59 -4.94 14.15
C PRO A 264 -9.59 -4.72 13.01
N ILE A 265 -8.30 -4.86 13.31
CA ILE A 265 -7.28 -4.95 12.26
C ILE A 265 -7.34 -6.33 11.60
N LYS A 266 -7.51 -6.35 10.29
CA LYS A 266 -7.43 -7.56 9.47
C LYS A 266 -5.99 -7.77 9.01
N LYS A 267 -5.30 -8.72 9.64
CA LYS A 267 -3.93 -9.12 9.27
C LYS A 267 -4.00 -10.16 8.16
N GLU A 268 -3.74 -9.73 6.93
CA GLU A 268 -3.70 -10.64 5.79
C GLU A 268 -2.34 -11.33 5.66
N ILE A 269 -2.35 -12.53 5.06
CA ILE A 269 -1.14 -13.33 4.84
C ILE A 269 -1.16 -13.75 3.37
N PRO A 270 -0.15 -13.36 2.56
CA PRO A 270 -0.05 -13.77 1.18
C PRO A 270 -0.03 -15.29 1.05
N SER A 271 -0.83 -15.81 0.11
CA SER A 271 -0.92 -17.24 -0.18
C SER A 271 -1.00 -17.44 -1.69
N THR A 272 -0.40 -18.53 -2.19
CA THR A 272 -0.54 -18.93 -3.59
C THR A 272 -1.97 -19.29 -3.98
N ASP A 273 -2.81 -19.55 -2.98
CA ASP A 273 -4.24 -19.84 -3.12
C ASP A 273 -5.11 -18.59 -2.90
N PHE A 274 -4.52 -17.39 -2.84
CA PHE A 274 -5.28 -16.14 -2.79
C PHE A 274 -6.32 -16.10 -3.91
N GLN A 275 -7.56 -15.74 -3.56
CA GLN A 275 -8.66 -15.58 -4.49
C GLN A 275 -9.38 -14.26 -4.18
N PRO A 276 -9.45 -13.32 -5.14
CA PRO A 276 -10.30 -12.16 -4.99
C PRO A 276 -11.77 -12.56 -4.82
N SER A 277 -12.54 -11.74 -4.14
CA SER A 277 -13.99 -11.89 -4.04
C SER A 277 -14.66 -11.82 -5.43
N SER A 278 -15.89 -12.32 -5.56
CA SER A 278 -16.64 -12.24 -6.82
C SER A 278 -16.82 -10.81 -7.34
N ALA A 279 -16.92 -9.82 -6.44
CA ALA A 279 -17.01 -8.41 -6.80
C ALA A 279 -15.68 -7.89 -7.37
N GLU A 280 -14.57 -8.22 -6.72
CA GLU A 280 -13.22 -7.85 -7.18
C GLU A 280 -12.89 -8.53 -8.50
N LEU A 281 -13.18 -9.83 -8.66
CA LEU A 281 -12.99 -10.53 -9.93
C LEU A 281 -13.74 -9.84 -11.09
N LYS A 282 -14.99 -9.41 -10.86
CA LYS A 282 -15.78 -8.66 -11.83
C LYS A 282 -15.16 -7.29 -12.14
N ALA A 283 -14.66 -6.60 -11.12
CA ALA A 283 -14.00 -5.32 -11.26
C ALA A 283 -12.69 -5.45 -12.06
N LEU A 284 -11.84 -6.42 -11.72
CA LEU A 284 -10.58 -6.71 -12.41
C LEU A 284 -10.82 -7.09 -13.87
N LYS A 285 -11.85 -7.89 -14.18
CA LYS A 285 -12.24 -8.21 -15.57
C LYS A 285 -12.66 -6.96 -16.34
N THR A 286 -13.43 -6.07 -15.71
CA THR A 286 -13.85 -4.80 -16.33
C THR A 286 -12.66 -3.88 -16.56
N PHE A 287 -11.76 -3.80 -15.59
CA PHE A 287 -10.54 -3.03 -15.66
C PHE A 287 -9.60 -3.54 -16.78
N ASN A 288 -9.38 -4.86 -16.89
CA ASN A 288 -8.58 -5.44 -17.97
C ASN A 288 -9.14 -5.12 -19.37
N LYS A 289 -10.48 -5.16 -19.52
CA LYS A 289 -11.12 -4.75 -20.77
C LYS A 289 -10.85 -3.29 -21.14
N GLN A 290 -10.66 -2.41 -20.16
CA GLN A 290 -10.28 -1.02 -20.41
C GLN A 290 -8.81 -0.91 -20.80
N VAL A 291 -7.93 -1.59 -20.05
CA VAL A 291 -6.48 -1.62 -20.24
C VAL A 291 -6.09 -2.13 -21.64
N THR A 292 -6.73 -3.21 -22.09
CA THR A 292 -6.39 -3.87 -23.37
C THR A 292 -7.14 -3.31 -24.58
N LYS A 293 -8.11 -2.42 -24.35
CA LYS A 293 -8.91 -1.84 -25.44
C LYS A 293 -8.02 -1.07 -26.41
N ASN A 294 -8.06 -1.47 -27.68
CA ASN A 294 -7.29 -0.85 -28.76
C ASN A 294 -5.79 -0.73 -28.45
N ALA A 295 -5.24 -1.71 -27.71
CA ALA A 295 -3.82 -1.70 -27.40
C ALA A 295 -2.97 -1.77 -28.67
N PRO A 296 -1.93 -0.92 -28.79
CA PRO A 296 -0.92 -1.05 -29.84
C PRO A 296 -0.26 -2.43 -29.84
N PHE A 297 0.27 -2.85 -31.00
CA PHE A 297 0.90 -4.18 -31.13
C PHE A 297 2.19 -4.33 -30.30
N ASP A 298 2.85 -3.22 -29.98
CA ASP A 298 4.08 -3.13 -29.19
C ASP A 298 3.81 -2.68 -27.74
N ALA A 299 2.55 -2.76 -27.28
CA ALA A 299 2.17 -2.30 -25.96
C ALA A 299 2.93 -3.07 -24.87
N VAL A 300 3.66 -2.31 -24.04
CA VAL A 300 4.27 -2.73 -22.79
C VAL A 300 3.36 -2.36 -21.63
N TYR A 301 3.17 -3.25 -20.67
CA TYR A 301 2.29 -3.06 -19.53
C TYR A 301 3.08 -3.16 -18.23
N ILE A 302 3.05 -2.08 -17.45
CA ILE A 302 3.72 -2.00 -16.15
C ILE A 302 2.66 -1.83 -15.07
N ALA A 303 2.56 -2.80 -14.17
CA ALA A 303 1.76 -2.65 -12.94
C ALA A 303 2.56 -1.85 -11.92
N TYR A 304 1.92 -0.85 -11.30
CA TYR A 304 2.59 0.10 -10.41
C TYR A 304 1.73 0.39 -9.18
N ILE A 305 2.34 0.28 -8.01
CA ILE A 305 1.78 0.65 -6.70
C ILE A 305 2.87 1.35 -5.89
N ALA A 306 2.54 2.30 -5.03
CA ALA A 306 3.53 3.02 -4.22
C ALA A 306 2.95 3.42 -2.86
N ASP A 307 3.83 3.72 -1.90
CA ASP A 307 3.44 4.24 -0.59
C ASP A 307 2.39 3.34 0.07
N THR A 308 2.68 2.03 0.13
CA THR A 308 1.80 1.06 0.79
C THR A 308 1.90 1.19 2.30
N HIS A 309 3.06 1.61 2.84
CA HIS A 309 3.26 1.83 4.28
C HIS A 309 2.70 0.66 5.11
N ILE A 310 3.02 -0.57 4.70
CA ILE A 310 2.53 -1.77 5.39
C ILE A 310 2.94 -1.68 6.85
N ASP A 311 1.95 -1.79 7.72
CA ASP A 311 2.10 -1.95 9.15
C ASP A 311 0.95 -2.82 9.66
N SER A 312 1.28 -4.01 10.17
CA SER A 312 0.30 -4.99 10.63
C SER A 312 -0.49 -4.56 11.89
N TYR A 313 -0.20 -3.40 12.48
CA TYR A 313 -0.68 -3.01 13.82
C TYR A 313 -1.15 -1.56 13.93
N GLN A 314 -0.76 -0.66 13.02
CA GLN A 314 -0.97 0.78 13.18
C GLN A 314 -2.41 1.22 12.93
N THR A 315 -2.99 0.89 11.77
CA THR A 315 -4.39 1.16 11.44
C THR A 315 -5.03 0.00 10.67
N PRO A 316 -6.37 -0.06 10.59
CA PRO A 316 -7.04 -0.94 9.64
C PRO A 316 -6.51 -0.76 8.21
N ALA A 317 -6.28 0.48 7.76
CA ALA A 317 -5.79 0.75 6.41
C ALA A 317 -4.35 0.24 6.18
N SER A 318 -3.43 0.45 7.13
CA SER A 318 -2.03 0.04 7.00
C SER A 318 -1.85 -1.48 6.93
N ALA A 319 -2.78 -2.23 7.54
CA ALA A 319 -2.79 -3.68 7.46
C ALA A 319 -3.50 -4.18 6.19
N GLU A 320 -4.64 -3.59 5.83
CA GLU A 320 -5.45 -4.04 4.68
C GLU A 320 -4.89 -3.64 3.32
N VAL A 321 -3.94 -2.69 3.25
CA VAL A 321 -3.24 -2.34 2.00
C VAL A 321 -2.56 -3.55 1.34
N LEU A 322 -2.20 -4.57 2.15
CA LEU A 322 -1.64 -5.83 1.67
C LEU A 322 -2.62 -6.58 0.74
N HIS A 323 -3.93 -6.50 1.00
CA HIS A 323 -4.97 -7.02 0.11
C HIS A 323 -4.91 -6.36 -1.26
N SER A 324 -4.70 -5.04 -1.29
CA SER A 324 -4.58 -4.27 -2.53
C SER A 324 -3.39 -4.72 -3.37
N MET A 325 -2.26 -4.99 -2.73
CA MET A 325 -1.08 -5.57 -3.38
C MET A 325 -1.36 -6.96 -3.95
N MET A 326 -2.09 -7.81 -3.21
CA MET A 326 -2.48 -9.14 -3.68
C MET A 326 -3.46 -9.06 -4.85
N LEU A 327 -4.37 -8.08 -4.89
CA LEU A 327 -5.26 -7.84 -6.05
C LEU A 327 -4.49 -7.39 -7.30
N MET A 328 -3.53 -6.47 -7.17
CA MET A 328 -2.63 -6.09 -8.27
C MET A 328 -1.85 -7.30 -8.79
N SER A 329 -1.39 -8.14 -7.87
CA SER A 329 -0.63 -9.35 -8.18
C SER A 329 -1.50 -10.42 -8.86
N ASP A 330 -2.72 -10.66 -8.39
CA ASP A 330 -3.68 -11.54 -9.07
C ASP A 330 -3.97 -11.05 -10.50
N TYR A 331 -4.14 -9.73 -10.68
CA TYR A 331 -4.26 -9.13 -12.01
C TYR A 331 -3.05 -9.43 -12.89
N ALA A 332 -1.84 -9.17 -12.41
CA ALA A 332 -0.59 -9.39 -13.13
C ALA A 332 -0.39 -10.87 -13.53
N LYS A 333 -0.73 -11.79 -12.63
CA LYS A 333 -0.70 -13.24 -12.89
C LYS A 333 -1.71 -13.62 -13.96
N LYS A 334 -2.97 -13.19 -13.79
CA LYS A 334 -4.10 -13.63 -14.61
C LYS A 334 -4.13 -13.04 -16.02
N TYR A 335 -3.85 -11.75 -16.14
CA TYR A 335 -3.95 -11.04 -17.42
C TYR A 335 -2.58 -10.78 -18.07
N GLY A 336 -1.50 -10.96 -17.32
CA GLY A 336 -0.14 -10.68 -17.78
C GLY A 336 0.21 -9.20 -17.73
N VAL A 337 1.41 -8.91 -17.24
CA VAL A 337 2.08 -7.61 -17.37
C VAL A 337 3.57 -7.88 -17.57
N ASP A 338 4.30 -6.94 -18.17
CA ASP A 338 5.73 -7.09 -18.47
C ASP A 338 6.62 -6.85 -17.26
N LEU A 339 6.15 -6.03 -16.32
CA LEU A 339 6.87 -5.66 -15.10
C LEU A 339 5.90 -5.21 -14.01
N MET A 340 6.18 -5.60 -12.77
CA MET A 340 5.52 -5.06 -11.58
C MET A 340 6.48 -4.14 -10.82
N ILE A 341 5.99 -2.98 -10.38
CA ILE A 341 6.78 -1.99 -9.66
C ILE A 341 6.09 -1.66 -8.34
N HIS A 342 6.84 -1.72 -7.25
CA HIS A 342 6.51 -1.02 -6.01
C HIS A 342 7.36 0.25 -5.92
N GLY A 343 6.75 1.44 -5.94
CA GLY A 343 7.39 2.74 -6.00
C GLY A 343 8.05 3.24 -4.71
N GLY A 344 8.44 2.35 -3.80
CA GLY A 344 9.03 2.68 -2.49
C GLY A 344 8.00 2.97 -1.39
N ASP A 345 8.50 3.10 -0.16
CA ASP A 345 7.71 3.13 1.08
C ASP A 345 6.80 1.91 1.18
N LEU A 346 7.43 0.73 1.10
CA LEU A 346 6.78 -0.57 1.24
C LEU A 346 6.32 -0.79 2.68
N ASN A 347 7.14 -0.45 3.66
CA ASN A 347 6.79 -0.53 5.08
C ASN A 347 6.78 0.85 5.72
N ASP A 348 6.01 1.04 6.79
CA ASP A 348 5.84 2.36 7.42
C ASP A 348 7.09 2.87 8.17
N GLY A 349 8.04 1.98 8.47
CA GLY A 349 9.31 2.35 9.10
C GLY A 349 9.19 2.95 10.50
N ALA A 350 8.11 2.61 11.22
CA ALA A 350 7.75 3.18 12.51
C ALA A 350 7.67 2.12 13.64
N LYS A 351 8.30 0.95 13.44
CA LYS A 351 8.22 -0.22 14.33
C LYS A 351 9.58 -0.81 14.65
N PRO A 352 9.70 -1.62 15.72
CA PRO A 352 10.85 -2.49 15.95
C PRO A 352 11.30 -3.21 14.68
N HIS A 353 12.60 -3.42 14.55
CA HIS A 353 13.24 -3.98 13.36
C HIS A 353 12.68 -5.34 12.94
N ASP A 354 12.46 -6.24 13.90
CA ASP A 354 11.87 -7.57 13.71
C ASP A 354 10.43 -7.52 13.17
N LEU A 355 9.60 -6.62 13.70
CA LEU A 355 8.23 -6.42 13.21
C LEU A 355 8.22 -5.82 11.81
N SER A 356 9.06 -4.80 11.56
CA SER A 356 9.20 -4.19 10.24
C SER A 356 9.68 -5.21 9.20
N LYS A 357 10.57 -6.13 9.59
CA LYS A 357 11.05 -7.21 8.72
C LYS A 357 9.92 -8.15 8.29
N ILE A 358 9.01 -8.49 9.20
CA ILE A 358 7.82 -9.30 8.90
C ILE A 358 6.95 -8.57 7.86
N ASP A 359 6.65 -7.29 8.08
CA ASP A 359 5.82 -6.50 7.16
C ASP A 359 6.45 -6.35 5.76
N ILE A 360 7.78 -6.16 5.69
CA ILE A 360 8.52 -6.17 4.41
C ILE A 360 8.37 -7.52 3.71
N GLN A 361 8.54 -8.62 4.43
CA GLN A 361 8.44 -9.96 3.85
C GLN A 361 7.02 -10.26 3.34
N LEU A 362 5.98 -9.82 4.06
CA LEU A 362 4.60 -9.89 3.58
C LEU A 362 4.40 -9.08 2.29
N GLY A 363 4.89 -7.84 2.24
CA GLY A 363 4.80 -7.02 1.04
C GLY A 363 5.52 -7.63 -0.16
N VAL A 364 6.73 -8.16 0.05
CA VAL A 364 7.49 -8.88 -0.99
C VAL A 364 6.78 -10.14 -1.44
N ASP A 365 6.21 -10.91 -0.51
CA ASP A 365 5.45 -12.12 -0.84
C ASP A 365 4.17 -11.79 -1.63
N ALA A 366 3.49 -10.68 -1.31
CA ALA A 366 2.38 -10.19 -2.11
C ALA A 366 2.82 -9.89 -3.55
N MET A 367 3.93 -9.15 -3.75
CA MET A 367 4.47 -8.89 -5.10
C MET A 367 4.79 -10.17 -5.88
N LYS A 368 5.37 -11.18 -5.21
CA LYS A 368 5.71 -12.47 -5.84
C LYS A 368 4.48 -13.23 -6.35
N LEU A 369 3.30 -13.03 -5.75
CA LEU A 369 2.06 -13.69 -6.21
C LEU A 369 1.73 -13.35 -7.67
N GLY A 370 2.25 -12.24 -8.20
CA GLY A 370 2.02 -11.83 -9.57
C GLY A 370 2.68 -12.72 -10.62
N GLN A 371 3.68 -13.52 -10.23
CA GLN A 371 4.43 -14.40 -11.13
C GLN A 371 5.02 -13.64 -12.34
N ARG A 372 5.41 -12.39 -12.11
CA ARG A 372 6.08 -11.52 -13.08
C ARG A 372 7.39 -10.99 -12.48
N PRO A 373 8.33 -10.57 -13.32
CA PRO A 373 9.44 -9.74 -12.88
C PRO A 373 8.91 -8.56 -12.06
N TYR A 374 9.55 -8.28 -10.93
CA TYR A 374 9.19 -7.15 -10.08
C TYR A 374 10.40 -6.36 -9.65
N ILE A 375 10.20 -5.08 -9.35
CA ILE A 375 11.19 -4.19 -8.74
C ILE A 375 10.51 -3.43 -7.60
N ILE A 376 11.18 -3.36 -6.45
CA ILE A 376 10.73 -2.58 -5.29
C ILE A 376 11.76 -1.47 -5.10
N LEU A 377 11.33 -0.22 -5.25
CA LEU A 377 12.17 0.96 -5.07
C LEU A 377 12.43 1.22 -3.59
N GLN A 378 13.46 2.03 -3.30
CA GLN A 378 13.75 2.52 -1.96
C GLN A 378 13.01 3.83 -1.70
N GLY A 379 12.18 3.87 -0.66
CA GLY A 379 11.59 5.08 -0.11
C GLY A 379 12.27 5.57 1.18
N ASN A 380 11.73 6.62 1.79
CA ASN A 380 12.28 7.22 3.00
C ASN A 380 11.86 6.50 4.29
N HIS A 381 10.81 5.68 4.26
CA HIS A 381 10.38 4.86 5.40
C HIS A 381 11.06 3.49 5.45
N ASP A 382 11.59 3.05 4.30
CA ASP A 382 11.99 1.68 4.03
C ASP A 382 13.23 1.19 4.79
N ASP A 383 14.02 2.07 5.42
CA ASP A 383 15.18 1.73 6.26
C ASP A 383 14.84 1.65 7.77
N ASN A 384 13.56 1.81 8.11
CA ASN A 384 13.07 1.84 9.48
C ASN A 384 13.68 2.94 10.38
N SER A 385 14.30 3.95 9.78
CA SER A 385 14.96 5.01 10.53
C SER A 385 14.00 5.98 11.21
N GLY A 386 12.72 6.01 10.81
CA GLY A 386 11.67 6.72 11.53
C GLY A 386 11.54 6.23 12.97
N TYR A 387 11.50 4.91 13.16
CA TYR A 387 11.49 4.28 14.49
C TYR A 387 12.74 4.62 15.30
N VAL A 388 13.92 4.48 14.70
CA VAL A 388 15.23 4.75 15.34
C VAL A 388 15.29 6.18 15.89
N ARG A 389 14.85 7.12 15.06
CA ARG A 389 14.88 8.57 15.31
C ARG A 389 13.85 9.03 16.33
N ASP A 390 12.64 8.50 16.29
CA ASP A 390 11.50 9.06 17.03
C ASP A 390 11.08 8.24 18.26
N GLN A 391 11.37 6.93 18.27
CA GLN A 391 10.87 5.98 19.27
C GLN A 391 11.99 5.18 19.96
N ALA A 392 13.08 4.84 19.27
CA ALA A 392 14.11 3.95 19.80
C ALA A 392 15.30 4.67 20.47
N GLY A 393 15.30 6.01 20.49
CA GLY A 393 16.37 6.80 21.10
C GLY A 393 17.72 6.66 20.38
N TYR A 394 17.71 6.61 19.04
CA TYR A 394 18.89 6.40 18.19
C TYR A 394 19.57 5.04 18.39
N GLN A 395 18.82 4.00 18.81
CA GLN A 395 19.31 2.63 18.87
C GLN A 395 19.49 2.08 17.45
N LEU A 396 20.73 2.06 16.96
CA LEU A 396 21.06 1.79 15.56
C LEU A 396 20.80 0.34 15.11
N ASP A 397 20.74 -0.61 16.04
CA ASP A 397 20.36 -2.00 15.73
C ASP A 397 18.89 -2.14 15.31
N GLN A 398 18.10 -1.06 15.41
CA GLN A 398 16.73 -0.99 14.91
C GLN A 398 16.62 -0.54 13.45
N LEU A 399 17.73 -0.14 12.81
CA LEU A 399 17.77 0.18 11.39
C LEU A 399 17.65 -1.10 10.56
N MET A 400 16.91 -1.02 9.45
CA MET A 400 17.00 -1.98 8.36
C MET A 400 18.15 -1.54 7.46
N THR A 401 19.29 -2.25 7.50
CA THR A 401 20.45 -1.88 6.69
C THR A 401 20.20 -2.08 5.20
N ASN A 402 20.99 -1.42 4.36
CA ASN A 402 20.86 -1.53 2.90
C ASN A 402 21.10 -2.95 2.39
N GLU A 403 22.05 -3.64 3.00
CA GLU A 403 22.33 -5.04 2.68
C GLU A 403 21.14 -5.93 3.03
N GLU A 404 20.55 -5.73 4.20
CA GLU A 404 19.38 -6.50 4.65
C GLU A 404 18.14 -6.19 3.78
N ALA A 405 17.85 -4.91 3.56
CA ALA A 405 16.75 -4.45 2.71
C ALA A 405 16.87 -5.03 1.29
N TRP A 406 18.08 -5.01 0.71
CA TRP A 406 18.33 -5.62 -0.60
C TRP A 406 18.11 -7.13 -0.58
N CYS A 407 18.61 -7.84 0.41
CA CYS A 407 18.40 -9.29 0.54
C CYS A 407 16.92 -9.67 0.64
N LEU A 408 16.09 -8.81 1.25
CA LEU A 408 14.66 -9.03 1.38
C LEU A 408 13.88 -8.68 0.12
N ARG A 409 14.27 -7.59 -0.58
CA ARG A 409 13.47 -6.98 -1.66
C ARG A 409 14.02 -7.23 -3.07
N ALA A 410 15.20 -7.86 -3.21
CA ALA A 410 15.86 -8.07 -4.49
C ALA A 410 14.90 -8.69 -5.53
N GLY A 411 14.81 -8.00 -6.66
CA GLY A 411 13.93 -8.37 -7.77
C GLY A 411 14.70 -8.44 -9.08
N ALA A 412 14.05 -8.03 -10.16
CA ALA A 412 14.57 -8.14 -11.53
C ALA A 412 15.55 -7.03 -11.94
N LEU A 413 15.80 -6.03 -11.08
CA LEU A 413 16.63 -4.88 -11.38
C LEU A 413 18.09 -5.28 -11.67
N ASN A 414 18.62 -4.85 -12.81
CA ASN A 414 20.06 -4.92 -13.07
C ASN A 414 20.76 -3.78 -12.31
N ARG A 415 21.03 -4.05 -11.03
CA ARG A 415 21.67 -3.14 -10.09
C ARG A 415 23.20 -3.21 -10.26
N PRO A 416 23.90 -2.09 -10.54
CA PRO A 416 25.35 -2.09 -10.52
C PRO A 416 25.86 -2.28 -9.09
N ASP A 417 27.06 -2.84 -8.97
CA ASP A 417 27.78 -2.85 -7.70
C ASP A 417 28.01 -1.42 -7.24
N ASN A 418 27.58 -1.11 -6.03
CA ASN A 418 27.70 0.22 -5.47
C ASN A 418 27.93 0.16 -3.96
N GLY A 419 28.65 1.15 -3.43
CA GLY A 419 29.16 1.14 -2.06
C GLY A 419 28.08 1.25 -0.98
N ASN A 420 26.88 1.71 -1.34
CA ASN A 420 25.77 1.87 -0.41
C ASN A 420 24.77 0.70 -0.48
N ASN A 421 24.90 -0.26 -1.40
CA ASN A 421 23.82 -1.20 -1.72
C ASN A 421 22.48 -0.51 -2.08
N ALA A 422 22.54 0.70 -2.62
CA ALA A 422 21.39 1.49 -3.04
C ALA A 422 20.63 0.87 -4.22
N VAL A 423 19.33 1.15 -4.33
CA VAL A 423 18.40 0.49 -5.25
C VAL A 423 18.23 1.31 -6.53
N TYR A 424 19.33 1.51 -7.27
CA TYR A 424 19.31 2.12 -8.61
C TYR A 424 19.84 1.13 -9.65
N GLY A 425 19.43 1.26 -10.90
CA GLY A 425 19.82 0.31 -11.95
C GLY A 425 18.98 0.42 -13.21
N THR A 426 19.15 -0.53 -14.12
CA THR A 426 18.35 -0.61 -15.35
C THR A 426 17.54 -1.89 -15.43
N TYR A 427 16.48 -1.87 -16.22
CA TYR A 427 15.77 -3.08 -16.63
C TYR A 427 15.24 -2.90 -18.05
N ASN A 428 15.71 -3.73 -18.98
CA ASN A 428 15.19 -3.73 -20.34
C ASN A 428 13.97 -4.64 -20.39
N ILE A 429 12.81 -4.10 -20.77
CA ILE A 429 11.60 -4.89 -20.94
C ILE A 429 11.81 -5.86 -22.11
N PRO A 430 11.75 -7.19 -21.91
CA PRO A 430 12.00 -8.16 -22.97
C PRO A 430 11.11 -7.96 -24.19
N ASN A 431 11.66 -8.17 -25.39
CA ASN A 431 10.94 -8.07 -26.67
C ASN A 431 10.25 -6.71 -26.93
N SER A 432 10.77 -5.64 -26.36
CA SER A 432 10.25 -4.28 -26.55
C SER A 432 11.37 -3.28 -26.74
N GLN A 433 11.00 -2.04 -27.08
CA GLN A 433 11.92 -0.89 -27.13
C GLN A 433 11.80 -0.02 -25.87
N VAL A 434 11.53 -0.62 -24.70
CA VAL A 434 11.39 0.11 -23.44
C VAL A 434 12.50 -0.30 -22.46
N THR A 435 13.25 0.69 -22.01
CA THR A 435 14.23 0.57 -20.91
C THR A 435 13.70 1.32 -19.70
N ILE A 436 13.68 0.66 -18.55
CA ILE A 436 13.42 1.26 -17.26
C ILE A 436 14.75 1.67 -16.64
N ILE A 437 14.83 2.91 -16.16
CA ILE A 437 15.92 3.38 -15.30
C ILE A 437 15.33 3.67 -13.93
N VAL A 438 15.80 2.93 -12.93
CA VAL A 438 15.45 3.14 -11.53
C VAL A 438 16.52 4.00 -10.88
N LEU A 439 16.08 5.06 -10.22
CA LEU A 439 16.89 5.93 -9.38
C LEU A 439 16.54 5.68 -7.92
N ASP A 440 17.52 5.87 -7.06
CA ASP A 440 17.37 5.84 -5.60
C ASP A 440 17.61 7.25 -5.07
N GLY A 441 16.52 7.99 -4.83
CA GLY A 441 16.57 9.32 -4.23
C GLY A 441 16.95 9.36 -2.75
N PHE A 442 17.27 8.21 -2.15
CA PHE A 442 17.74 8.04 -0.77
C PHE A 442 19.06 7.28 -0.73
N ASP A 443 19.85 7.34 -1.80
CA ASP A 443 21.15 6.71 -1.90
C ASP A 443 22.17 7.40 -0.99
N GLN A 444 22.30 6.81 0.20
CA GLN A 444 23.27 7.15 1.22
C GLN A 444 23.62 5.89 2.03
N PRO A 445 24.76 5.87 2.74
CA PRO A 445 25.06 4.82 3.71
C PRO A 445 23.96 4.74 4.79
N ASP A 446 23.86 3.61 5.48
CA ASP A 446 22.90 3.40 6.57
C ASP A 446 22.94 4.53 7.62
N ILE A 447 24.12 5.14 7.79
CA ILE A 447 24.35 6.29 8.66
C ILE A 447 25.27 7.29 7.95
N GLU A 448 24.77 8.52 7.69
CA GLU A 448 25.55 9.60 7.10
C GLU A 448 25.86 10.70 8.14
N THR A 449 27.02 10.62 8.79
CA THR A 449 27.43 11.60 9.83
C THR A 449 28.23 12.79 9.29
N ARG A 450 28.80 12.71 8.07
CA ARG A 450 29.71 13.74 7.54
C ARG A 450 28.98 14.96 6.99
N ARG A 451 27.71 14.78 6.64
CA ARG A 451 26.88 15.77 5.97
C ARG A 451 25.68 16.17 6.84
N THR A 452 25.81 15.98 8.15
CA THR A 452 24.84 16.46 9.14
C THR A 452 24.97 17.98 9.28
N THR A 453 23.89 18.61 9.71
CA THR A 453 23.78 20.05 10.01
C THR A 453 24.77 20.50 11.08
N LEU A 454 25.22 19.59 11.95
CA LEU A 454 26.20 19.86 13.00
C LEU A 454 27.63 19.48 12.61
N GLY A 455 27.83 18.54 11.68
CA GLY A 455 29.15 18.17 11.15
C GLY A 455 30.13 17.66 12.20
N ASP A 456 29.64 17.19 13.34
CA ASP A 456 30.43 16.79 14.52
C ASP A 456 30.81 15.30 14.53
N GLY A 457 30.43 14.56 13.49
CA GLY A 457 30.66 13.13 13.36
C GLY A 457 29.71 12.24 14.19
N ASN A 458 28.76 12.83 14.91
CA ASN A 458 27.75 12.09 15.67
C ASN A 458 26.51 11.80 14.82
N VAL A 459 25.72 10.84 15.28
CA VAL A 459 24.41 10.53 14.70
C VAL A 459 23.41 11.61 15.10
N HIS A 460 22.75 12.17 14.10
CA HIS A 460 21.72 13.19 14.26
C HIS A 460 20.47 12.80 13.49
N PHE A 461 19.41 13.59 13.64
CA PHE A 461 18.16 13.44 12.90
C PHE A 461 18.38 13.32 11.37
N ASP A 462 19.41 13.97 10.86
CA ASP A 462 19.76 14.06 9.44
C ASP A 462 20.81 13.05 8.98
N SER A 463 21.15 12.09 9.84
CA SER A 463 22.00 10.96 9.48
C SER A 463 21.25 9.83 8.76
N PHE A 464 19.92 9.90 8.70
CA PHE A 464 19.05 8.82 8.19
C PHE A 464 18.20 9.23 6.99
N ARG A 465 17.67 8.25 6.24
CA ARG A 465 16.92 8.48 4.99
C ARG A 465 15.57 9.15 5.20
N HIS A 466 14.91 8.82 6.30
CA HIS A 466 13.57 9.34 6.60
C HIS A 466 13.50 10.88 6.62
N GLY A 467 14.63 11.58 6.79
CA GLY A 467 14.66 13.05 6.78
C GLY A 467 15.25 13.70 5.52
N TYR A 468 15.96 12.95 4.66
CA TYR A 468 16.87 13.54 3.67
C TYR A 468 16.94 12.73 2.37
N SER A 469 16.75 13.41 1.24
CA SER A 469 17.02 12.86 -0.09
C SER A 469 18.50 13.01 -0.43
N ARG A 470 19.06 12.03 -1.11
CA ARG A 470 20.47 11.96 -1.49
C ARG A 470 20.67 11.18 -2.77
N TYR A 471 21.68 11.57 -3.53
CA TYR A 471 22.24 10.76 -4.60
C TYR A 471 23.75 10.67 -4.40
N SER A 472 24.31 9.46 -4.28
CA SER A 472 25.75 9.32 -4.12
C SER A 472 26.48 9.72 -5.40
N ASP A 473 27.77 10.08 -5.25
CA ASP A 473 28.63 10.32 -6.41
C ASP A 473 28.69 9.10 -7.34
N GLN A 474 28.54 7.88 -6.82
CA GLN A 474 28.51 6.66 -7.63
C GLN A 474 27.26 6.61 -8.51
N GLN A 475 26.07 6.90 -7.97
CA GLN A 475 24.84 6.92 -8.75
C GLN A 475 24.83 8.07 -9.78
N LEU A 476 25.29 9.26 -9.40
CA LEU A 476 25.38 10.40 -10.33
C LEU A 476 26.32 10.09 -11.50
N ASN A 477 27.49 9.52 -11.22
CA ASN A 477 28.44 9.12 -12.26
C ASN A 477 27.92 7.95 -13.10
N TRP A 478 27.28 6.96 -12.48
CA TRP A 478 26.68 5.83 -13.18
C TRP A 478 25.58 6.30 -14.14
N LEU A 479 24.66 7.16 -13.69
CA LEU A 479 23.57 7.65 -14.54
C LEU A 479 24.12 8.32 -15.81
N LYS A 480 25.09 9.22 -15.62
CA LYS A 480 25.67 10.02 -16.69
C LYS A 480 26.58 9.24 -17.64
N ASN A 481 27.43 8.38 -17.09
CA ASN A 481 28.52 7.76 -17.86
C ASN A 481 28.23 6.31 -18.27
N GLU A 482 27.26 5.65 -17.61
CA GLU A 482 26.95 4.24 -17.85
C GLU A 482 25.50 4.05 -18.27
N ALA A 483 24.51 4.44 -17.46
CA ALA A 483 23.11 4.14 -17.73
C ALA A 483 22.59 4.82 -19.01
N LEU A 484 22.73 6.15 -19.13
CA LEU A 484 22.21 6.91 -20.26
C LEU A 484 22.96 6.62 -21.57
N PRO A 485 24.32 6.58 -21.61
CA PRO A 485 25.04 6.32 -22.87
C PRO A 485 24.89 4.88 -23.39
N HIS A 486 24.51 3.93 -22.53
CA HIS A 486 24.36 2.52 -22.89
C HIS A 486 22.90 2.06 -22.96
N VAL A 487 21.94 2.99 -23.02
CA VAL A 487 20.57 2.65 -23.43
C VAL A 487 20.64 2.00 -24.83
N PRO A 488 20.03 0.82 -25.05
CA PRO A 488 20.07 0.16 -26.35
C PRO A 488 19.53 1.08 -27.46
N GLU A 489 20.14 0.99 -28.64
CA GLU A 489 19.73 1.82 -29.78
C GLU A 489 18.24 1.61 -30.12
N GLY A 490 17.50 2.72 -30.25
CA GLY A 490 16.06 2.70 -30.51
C GLY A 490 15.19 2.60 -29.25
N ASN A 491 15.75 2.26 -28.08
CA ASN A 491 14.95 2.18 -26.86
C ASN A 491 14.54 3.56 -26.33
N LYS A 492 13.33 3.60 -25.79
CA LYS A 492 12.72 4.69 -25.05
C LYS A 492 12.87 4.43 -23.55
N VAL A 493 13.05 5.49 -22.77
CA VAL A 493 13.45 5.42 -21.36
C VAL A 493 12.35 5.92 -20.44
N LEU A 494 11.90 5.08 -19.52
CA LEU A 494 11.03 5.48 -18.41
C LEU A 494 11.86 5.55 -17.13
N PHE A 495 11.83 6.70 -16.46
CA PHE A 495 12.47 6.87 -15.16
C PHE A 495 11.49 6.55 -14.03
N LEU A 496 11.94 5.78 -13.06
CA LEU A 496 11.21 5.47 -11.84
C LEU A 496 12.07 5.87 -10.64
N ASN A 497 11.44 6.51 -9.65
CA ASN A 497 12.07 6.85 -8.38
C ASN A 497 10.97 6.91 -7.31
N HIS A 498 11.30 6.77 -6.02
CA HIS A 498 10.31 7.03 -4.98
C HIS A 498 9.98 8.53 -4.90
N ILE A 499 10.99 9.39 -5.04
CA ILE A 499 10.86 10.85 -4.91
C ILE A 499 10.93 11.58 -6.26
N ALA A 500 10.22 12.70 -6.34
CA ALA A 500 10.31 13.61 -7.48
C ALA A 500 11.67 14.36 -7.54
N LEU A 501 11.91 15.05 -8.66
CA LEU A 501 13.09 15.88 -8.84
C LEU A 501 12.78 17.36 -8.51
N GLY A 502 13.67 17.97 -7.74
CA GLY A 502 13.60 19.35 -7.33
C GLY A 502 13.70 20.29 -8.52
N GLY A 503 13.29 21.53 -8.34
CA GLY A 503 13.37 22.57 -9.37
C GLY A 503 12.29 22.51 -10.45
N ILE A 504 11.41 21.50 -10.42
CA ILE A 504 10.20 21.46 -11.25
C ILE A 504 9.17 22.46 -10.69
N LYS A 505 8.69 23.37 -11.54
CA LYS A 505 7.80 24.49 -11.16
C LYS A 505 6.47 24.51 -11.90
N THR A 506 6.08 23.39 -12.50
CA THR A 506 4.87 23.28 -13.33
C THR A 506 3.88 22.24 -12.80
N TRP A 507 4.00 21.88 -11.51
CA TRP A 507 3.07 21.02 -10.80
C TRP A 507 1.65 21.58 -10.84
N GLN A 508 0.66 20.72 -11.14
CA GLN A 508 -0.73 21.14 -11.25
C GLN A 508 -1.44 21.13 -9.90
N ASN A 509 -1.26 20.06 -9.12
CA ASN A 509 -1.73 20.00 -7.74
C ASN A 509 -0.78 20.78 -6.85
N THR A 510 -1.33 21.78 -6.15
CA THR A 510 -0.62 22.68 -5.23
C THR A 510 -1.26 22.68 -3.84
N TRP A 511 -2.11 21.69 -3.57
CA TRP A 511 -2.78 21.55 -2.27
C TRP A 511 -1.83 21.02 -1.22
N SER A 512 -1.70 21.79 -0.14
CA SER A 512 -1.02 21.40 1.09
C SER A 512 -2.05 21.04 2.17
N LYS A 513 -1.56 20.59 3.34
CA LYS A 513 -2.36 20.22 4.52
C LYS A 513 -3.37 21.26 5.01
N GLU A 514 -3.29 22.51 4.60
CA GLU A 514 -4.15 23.57 5.18
C GLU A 514 -4.92 24.33 4.11
N ASN A 515 -4.31 24.48 2.94
CA ASN A 515 -4.81 25.29 1.85
C ASN A 515 -4.09 24.97 0.53
N GLN A 516 -4.67 25.48 -0.55
CA GLN A 516 -3.98 25.57 -1.82
C GLN A 516 -2.88 26.66 -1.73
N LEU A 517 -1.67 26.30 -2.12
CA LEU A 517 -0.52 27.19 -2.14
C LEU A 517 -0.30 27.78 -3.53
N SER A 518 0.46 28.88 -3.62
CA SER A 518 1.04 29.26 -4.90
C SER A 518 2.03 28.20 -5.38
N ILE A 519 2.29 28.13 -6.68
CA ILE A 519 3.21 27.14 -7.25
C ILE A 519 4.62 27.22 -6.65
N ASP A 520 5.11 28.43 -6.38
CA ASP A 520 6.42 28.63 -5.77
C ASP A 520 6.44 28.21 -4.29
N GLU A 521 5.35 28.44 -3.55
CA GLU A 521 5.22 27.98 -2.16
C GLU A 521 5.12 26.46 -2.08
N TYR A 522 4.30 25.85 -2.94
CA TYR A 522 4.19 24.41 -3.04
C TYR A 522 5.56 23.80 -3.34
N ALA A 523 6.24 24.26 -4.40
CA ALA A 523 7.56 23.77 -4.77
C ALA A 523 8.57 23.92 -3.62
N ARG A 524 8.60 25.05 -2.90
CA ARG A 524 9.48 25.23 -1.73
C ARG A 524 9.21 24.28 -0.57
N ASN A 525 7.98 23.79 -0.45
CA ASN A 525 7.57 22.88 0.63
C ASN A 525 7.78 21.39 0.28
N LEU A 526 8.07 21.07 -0.98
CA LEU A 526 8.38 19.70 -1.38
C LEU A 526 9.72 19.24 -0.81
N PHE A 527 9.77 17.95 -0.43
CA PHE A 527 10.90 17.36 0.28
C PHE A 527 12.21 17.46 -0.52
N GLU A 528 12.16 17.21 -1.83
CA GLU A 528 13.28 17.29 -2.75
C GLU A 528 13.80 18.72 -2.98
N ASN A 529 13.05 19.75 -2.57
CA ASN A 529 13.42 21.16 -2.67
C ASN A 529 13.95 21.74 -1.35
N ASN A 530 14.27 20.90 -0.36
CA ASN A 530 14.74 21.33 0.95
C ASN A 530 16.17 21.92 0.89
N VAL A 531 16.26 23.23 0.64
CA VAL A 531 17.51 24.00 0.64
C VAL A 531 17.95 24.44 2.05
N VAL A 532 17.09 24.31 3.05
CA VAL A 532 17.32 24.83 4.40
C VAL A 532 18.17 23.87 5.22
N THR A 533 17.76 22.60 5.29
CA THR A 533 18.50 21.58 6.05
C THR A 533 19.19 20.56 5.14
N ASN A 534 18.77 20.40 3.87
CA ASN A 534 19.33 19.43 2.94
C ASN A 534 19.91 20.04 1.66
N ARG A 535 20.67 21.13 1.77
CA ARG A 535 21.27 21.79 0.59
C ARG A 535 22.09 20.86 -0.32
N PRO A 536 22.92 19.91 0.21
CA PRO A 536 23.62 18.95 -0.64
C PRO A 536 22.66 18.07 -1.46
N GLY A 537 21.64 17.49 -0.82
CA GLY A 537 20.64 16.65 -1.50
C GLY A 537 19.88 17.40 -2.59
N PHE A 538 19.54 18.68 -2.37
CA PHE A 538 18.94 19.51 -3.41
C PHE A 538 19.85 19.69 -4.63
N ILE A 539 21.16 19.93 -4.44
CA ILE A 539 22.12 20.09 -5.53
C ILE A 539 22.28 18.78 -6.32
N GLU A 540 22.39 17.67 -5.62
CA GLU A 540 22.47 16.32 -6.22
C GLU A 540 21.22 16.02 -7.06
N ASN A 541 20.05 16.33 -6.51
CA ASN A 541 18.78 16.16 -7.21
C ASN A 541 18.69 17.04 -8.48
N GLN A 542 19.13 18.31 -8.42
CA GLN A 542 19.25 19.17 -9.61
C GLN A 542 20.17 18.59 -10.67
N GLN A 543 21.25 17.92 -10.27
CA GLN A 543 22.19 17.29 -11.20
C GLN A 543 21.54 16.13 -11.94
N VAL A 544 20.76 15.28 -11.25
CA VAL A 544 19.96 14.21 -11.89
C VAL A 544 18.99 14.79 -12.91
N LEU A 545 18.21 15.82 -12.52
CA LEU A 545 17.25 16.47 -13.43
C LEU A 545 17.95 17.01 -14.68
N LYS A 546 19.09 17.66 -14.49
CA LYS A 546 19.89 18.21 -15.59
C LYS A 546 20.37 17.11 -16.54
N ASP A 547 20.85 15.99 -16.04
CA ASP A 547 21.34 14.89 -16.88
C ASP A 547 20.21 14.25 -17.69
N ILE A 548 19.03 14.07 -17.09
CA ILE A 548 17.84 13.59 -17.80
C ILE A 548 17.40 14.59 -18.88
N ILE A 549 17.34 15.90 -18.58
CA ILE A 549 16.97 16.93 -19.56
C ILE A 549 17.97 16.96 -20.72
N ASN A 550 19.28 16.86 -20.43
CA ASN A 550 20.29 16.82 -21.49
C ASN A 550 20.10 15.60 -22.39
N TYR A 551 19.81 14.44 -21.81
CA TYR A 551 19.51 13.23 -22.57
C TYR A 551 18.23 13.38 -23.41
N GLN A 552 17.16 13.95 -22.85
CA GLN A 552 15.93 14.22 -23.60
C GLN A 552 16.17 15.18 -24.77
N ASN A 553 16.92 16.26 -24.57
CA ASN A 553 17.25 17.22 -25.62
C ASN A 553 18.12 16.61 -26.72
N ALA A 554 18.96 15.62 -26.38
CA ALA A 554 19.84 14.96 -27.35
C ALA A 554 19.14 13.85 -28.13
N THR A 555 18.16 13.16 -27.53
CA THR A 555 17.63 11.89 -28.06
C THR A 555 16.13 11.89 -28.32
N HIS A 556 15.35 12.72 -27.63
CA HIS A 556 13.89 12.64 -27.60
C HIS A 556 13.37 11.22 -27.29
N ASN A 557 14.08 10.51 -26.41
CA ASN A 557 13.78 9.12 -26.05
C ASN A 557 13.19 8.97 -24.64
N VAL A 558 12.97 10.04 -23.88
CA VAL A 558 12.39 9.93 -22.53
C VAL A 558 10.88 9.81 -22.60
N ILE A 559 10.37 8.67 -22.13
CA ILE A 559 8.94 8.38 -21.99
C ILE A 559 8.33 9.29 -20.92
N GLY A 560 8.99 9.40 -19.77
CA GLY A 560 8.51 10.17 -18.63
C GLY A 560 9.26 9.83 -17.35
N TYR A 561 8.80 10.39 -16.23
CA TYR A 561 9.31 10.17 -14.89
C TYR A 561 8.14 9.92 -13.93
N ILE A 562 8.14 8.78 -13.25
CA ILE A 562 7.08 8.41 -12.30
C ILE A 562 7.66 8.29 -10.90
N SER A 563 6.97 8.87 -9.91
CA SER A 563 7.32 8.74 -8.50
C SER A 563 6.12 8.63 -7.55
N GLY A 564 6.38 8.26 -6.30
CA GLY A 564 5.42 8.26 -5.19
C GLY A 564 5.68 9.42 -4.24
N HIS A 565 5.80 9.13 -2.95
CA HIS A 565 6.24 9.99 -1.84
C HIS A 565 5.25 11.09 -1.43
N THR A 566 4.63 11.78 -2.38
CA THR A 566 3.69 12.88 -2.09
C THR A 566 2.34 12.38 -1.60
N HIS A 567 2.05 11.08 -1.79
CA HIS A 567 0.75 10.47 -1.55
C HIS A 567 -0.39 11.16 -2.32
N GLN A 568 -0.06 11.87 -3.40
CA GLN A 568 -0.99 12.63 -4.22
C GLN A 568 -0.78 12.31 -5.70
N ASP A 569 -1.89 12.13 -6.41
CA ASP A 569 -1.85 12.21 -7.86
C ASP A 569 -1.49 13.66 -8.26
N ASN A 570 -0.41 13.83 -9.01
CA ASN A 570 0.04 15.11 -9.54
C ASN A 570 0.79 14.92 -10.84
N GLN A 571 0.92 16.00 -11.60
CA GLN A 571 1.67 15.99 -12.84
C GLN A 571 2.31 17.34 -13.14
N ALA A 572 3.42 17.30 -13.89
CA ALA A 572 4.12 18.46 -14.40
C ALA A 572 4.76 18.13 -15.76
N LEU A 573 4.53 18.99 -16.77
CA LEU A 573 5.30 18.95 -18.01
C LEU A 573 6.47 19.93 -17.88
N TYR A 574 7.70 19.44 -18.02
CA TYR A 574 8.91 20.24 -17.83
C TYR A 574 10.01 19.81 -18.81
N HIS A 575 10.52 20.74 -19.62
CA HIS A 575 11.51 20.49 -20.70
C HIS A 575 11.15 19.30 -21.62
N GLY A 576 9.88 19.19 -21.98
CA GLY A 576 9.39 18.12 -22.86
C GLY A 576 9.38 16.73 -22.22
N ILE A 577 9.43 16.65 -20.89
CA ILE A 577 9.32 15.41 -20.12
C ILE A 577 8.08 15.51 -19.24
N GLN A 578 7.25 14.47 -19.26
CA GLN A 578 6.13 14.34 -18.35
C GLN A 578 6.60 13.74 -17.01
N PHE A 579 6.42 14.49 -15.94
CA PHE A 579 6.59 14.04 -14.56
C PHE A 579 5.23 13.74 -13.95
N VAL A 580 5.12 12.61 -13.25
CA VAL A 580 3.90 12.15 -12.59
C VAL A 580 4.25 11.70 -11.17
N THR A 581 3.50 12.20 -10.18
CA THR A 581 3.44 11.55 -8.87
C THR A 581 2.12 10.80 -8.75
N THR A 582 2.15 9.63 -8.13
CA THR A 582 0.96 8.83 -7.89
C THR A 582 0.49 8.96 -6.45
N THR A 583 -0.82 8.92 -6.23
CA THR A 583 -1.38 8.75 -4.89
C THR A 583 -0.90 7.44 -4.23
N CYS A 584 -0.93 7.42 -2.89
CA CYS A 584 -0.52 6.27 -2.09
C CYS A 584 -1.54 5.12 -2.16
N ALA A 585 -1.05 3.89 -2.01
CA ALA A 585 -1.90 2.71 -1.95
C ALA A 585 -2.69 2.61 -0.66
N ILE A 586 -2.13 3.05 0.47
CA ILE A 586 -2.82 3.07 1.76
C ILE A 586 -4.00 4.07 1.75
N ALA A 587 -5.16 3.66 2.28
CA ALA A 587 -6.42 4.37 2.09
C ALA A 587 -6.67 5.53 3.07
N ASP A 588 -5.97 5.57 4.21
CA ASP A 588 -6.17 6.56 5.29
C ASP A 588 -5.14 7.71 5.26
N ARG A 589 -4.29 7.78 4.23
CA ARG A 589 -3.26 8.82 4.06
C ARG A 589 -3.40 9.60 2.75
N GLY A 590 -2.74 10.75 2.69
CA GLY A 590 -2.69 11.61 1.50
C GLY A 590 -4.07 11.92 0.93
N ASP A 591 -4.21 11.74 -0.38
CA ASP A 591 -5.46 11.86 -1.12
C ASP A 591 -6.62 10.99 -0.56
N GLY A 592 -6.32 9.91 0.18
CA GLY A 592 -7.31 9.03 0.81
C GLY A 592 -7.81 9.46 2.18
N SER A 593 -7.05 10.29 2.89
CA SER A 593 -7.23 10.54 4.33
C SER A 593 -8.46 11.36 4.75
N GLU A 594 -9.31 11.79 3.80
CA GLU A 594 -10.39 12.79 3.94
C GLU A 594 -9.92 14.17 4.45
N LYS A 595 -8.73 14.25 5.03
CA LYS A 595 -8.10 15.45 5.55
C LYS A 595 -7.22 16.05 4.45
N ASN A 596 -7.47 17.32 4.15
CA ASN A 596 -6.43 18.33 3.94
C ASN A 596 -5.43 18.15 2.77
N PHE A 597 -5.50 17.10 1.96
CA PHE A 597 -4.70 16.94 0.73
C PHE A 597 -5.53 16.62 -0.51
N ASN A 598 -6.80 16.27 -0.30
CA ASN A 598 -7.75 15.91 -1.35
C ASN A 598 -8.75 17.05 -1.57
N PRO A 599 -8.57 17.89 -2.60
CA PRO A 599 -9.52 18.96 -2.89
C PRO A 599 -10.87 18.48 -3.43
N GLU A 600 -11.00 17.19 -3.74
CA GLU A 600 -12.26 16.58 -4.16
C GLU A 600 -13.13 16.19 -2.95
N ASN A 601 -12.58 16.22 -1.73
CA ASN A 601 -13.23 15.75 -0.50
C ASN A 601 -13.83 14.34 -0.66
N SER A 602 -13.22 13.50 -1.50
CA SER A 602 -13.69 12.15 -1.79
C SER A 602 -13.01 11.15 -0.85
N ALA A 603 -13.77 10.63 0.11
CA ALA A 603 -13.28 9.63 1.04
C ALA A 603 -13.00 8.30 0.33
N ARG A 604 -11.83 7.70 0.59
CA ARG A 604 -11.59 6.27 0.32
C ARG A 604 -12.18 5.44 1.45
N ASN A 605 -12.57 4.19 1.19
CA ASN A 605 -13.05 3.27 2.22
C ASN A 605 -12.60 1.84 1.89
N LEU A 606 -12.25 1.06 2.92
CA LEU A 606 -11.86 -0.35 2.81
C LEU A 606 -13.02 -1.28 2.39
N THR A 607 -14.28 -0.87 2.55
CA THR A 607 -15.44 -1.73 2.23
C THR A 607 -15.77 -1.82 0.75
N ASP A 608 -15.15 -0.99 -0.10
CA ASP A 608 -15.35 -1.01 -1.55
C ASP A 608 -14.04 -0.89 -2.32
N LEU A 609 -14.14 -0.78 -3.65
CA LEU A 609 -12.95 -0.74 -4.52
C LEU A 609 -12.09 0.52 -4.33
N THR A 610 -12.63 1.61 -3.76
CA THR A 610 -11.90 2.86 -3.50
C THR A 610 -10.82 2.71 -2.43
N GLY A 611 -10.89 1.65 -1.62
CA GLY A 611 -9.79 1.26 -0.73
C GLY A 611 -8.50 0.93 -1.48
N ASN A 612 -8.58 0.64 -2.78
CA ASN A 612 -7.43 0.35 -3.64
C ASN A 612 -6.95 1.60 -4.38
N ALA A 613 -5.66 1.67 -4.66
CA ALA A 613 -5.10 2.62 -5.61
C ALA A 613 -3.79 2.09 -6.21
N TRP A 614 -3.89 1.43 -7.36
CA TRP A 614 -2.73 0.98 -8.15
C TRP A 614 -3.02 1.09 -9.65
N SER A 615 -1.97 1.21 -10.46
CA SER A 615 -2.08 1.56 -11.87
C SER A 615 -1.51 0.51 -12.81
N ILE A 616 -2.04 0.47 -14.02
CA ILE A 616 -1.36 -0.11 -15.18
C ILE A 616 -0.95 1.03 -16.11
N PHE A 617 0.35 1.15 -16.36
CA PHE A 617 0.89 1.99 -17.42
C PHE A 617 1.02 1.15 -18.68
N ARG A 618 0.28 1.50 -19.72
CA ARG A 618 0.40 0.93 -21.06
C ARG A 618 1.21 1.87 -21.93
N ILE A 619 2.33 1.40 -22.45
CA ILE A 619 3.32 2.19 -23.17
C ILE A 619 3.49 1.63 -24.58
N SER A 620 3.49 2.47 -25.60
CA SER A 620 3.89 2.10 -26.96
C SER A 620 5.02 3.00 -27.42
N ALA A 621 6.17 2.40 -27.72
CA ALA A 621 7.32 3.12 -28.27
C ALA A 621 7.07 3.53 -29.73
N HIS A 622 6.28 2.75 -30.45
CA HIS A 622 5.90 3.02 -31.84
C HIS A 622 4.95 4.22 -31.96
N SER A 623 3.89 4.28 -31.14
CA SER A 623 2.94 5.40 -31.18
C SER A 623 3.35 6.59 -30.32
N GLY A 624 4.38 6.46 -29.48
CA GLY A 624 4.82 7.51 -28.57
C GLY A 624 3.75 7.87 -27.54
N GLU A 625 3.07 6.86 -26.99
CA GLU A 625 1.93 7.02 -26.08
C GLU A 625 2.17 6.29 -24.77
N VAL A 626 1.80 6.95 -23.67
CA VAL A 626 1.53 6.30 -22.39
C VAL A 626 0.07 6.50 -22.03
N VAL A 627 -0.60 5.43 -21.62
CA VAL A 627 -1.92 5.48 -20.99
C VAL A 627 -1.83 4.92 -19.59
N GLN A 628 -2.28 5.70 -18.62
CA GLN A 628 -2.36 5.28 -17.22
C GLN A 628 -3.79 4.91 -16.89
N PHE A 629 -3.98 3.66 -16.46
CA PHE A 629 -5.25 3.16 -15.93
C PHE A 629 -5.11 3.03 -14.42
N ARG A 630 -6.15 3.39 -13.65
CA ARG A 630 -6.21 3.20 -12.19
C ARG A 630 -7.26 2.17 -11.83
N PHE A 631 -6.87 1.20 -11.01
CA PHE A 631 -7.81 0.35 -10.28
C PHE A 631 -8.06 0.94 -8.89
N GLY A 632 -9.35 1.14 -8.57
CA GLY A 632 -9.78 1.79 -7.34
C GLY A 632 -9.83 3.31 -7.45
N TRP A 633 -9.42 4.01 -6.40
CA TRP A 633 -9.52 5.46 -6.29
C TRP A 633 -8.44 6.18 -7.09
N LYS A 634 -8.80 7.32 -7.69
CA LYS A 634 -7.90 8.32 -8.30
C LYS A 634 -8.42 9.72 -7.99
N ASN A 635 -7.52 10.69 -8.07
CA ASN A 635 -7.89 12.11 -8.05
C ASN A 635 -8.35 12.53 -9.45
N ASP A 636 -9.65 12.71 -9.70
CA ASP A 636 -10.17 13.03 -11.04
C ASP A 636 -9.60 14.34 -11.61
N ARG A 637 -9.16 15.26 -10.76
CA ARG A 637 -8.62 16.57 -11.16
C ARG A 637 -7.15 16.54 -11.56
N TYR A 638 -6.32 15.73 -10.90
CA TYR A 638 -4.87 15.76 -11.09
C TYR A 638 -4.25 14.45 -11.57
N PHE A 639 -5.01 13.35 -11.57
CA PHE A 639 -4.63 12.12 -12.22
C PHE A 639 -4.45 12.36 -13.73
N LEU A 640 -3.29 11.99 -14.27
CA LEU A 640 -3.00 12.11 -15.69
C LEU A 640 -3.33 10.77 -16.40
N PRO A 641 -4.42 10.68 -17.19
CA PRO A 641 -4.81 9.42 -17.82
C PRO A 641 -3.87 8.98 -18.95
N GLY A 642 -3.00 9.85 -19.45
CA GLY A 642 -2.02 9.52 -20.47
C GLY A 642 -1.31 10.75 -21.02
N TRP A 643 -0.21 10.51 -21.74
CA TRP A 643 0.58 11.55 -22.39
C TRP A 643 1.32 10.99 -23.60
N HIS A 644 1.83 11.91 -24.43
CA HIS A 644 2.70 11.59 -25.56
C HIS A 644 4.13 12.02 -25.26
N PHE A 645 5.11 11.33 -25.87
CA PHE A 645 6.53 11.57 -25.67
C PHE A 645 7.33 11.51 -26.96
#